data_AF-A0A316P8M1-F1
#
_entry.id   AF-A0A316P8M1-F1
#
_cell.length_a   1.000
_cell.length_b   1.000
_cell.length_c   1.000
_cell.angle_alpha   90.00
_cell.angle_beta   90.00
_cell.angle_gamma   90.00
#
_symmetry.space_group_name_H-M   'P 1'
#
loop_
_entity.id
_entity.type
_entity.pdbx_description
1 polymer ?
#
loop_
_entity_poly.entity_id
_entity_poly.type
_entity_poly.pdbx_seq_one_letter_code
_entity_poly.pdbx_strand_id
1 'polypeptide(L)'
;MTTYMHGGIPPRDGVFLWKGSVAVGITRSMKKRGAWLGRITLSAALAASLVGVPAAAFAAPGANSTSVIAQSVAESNASDPFAWSTLASADSLRATADLPAKFDLRDKGAVTPVKLQNPWGSCWAFAVAAASETSILSEAKDKGIDIDTPDLSERHLTWFTYQPLPEGDDSNQGDEGMISTKEGVNAPFTSGGMMIYGTSLFSSGIGPVPEEDVPYQGKEGKVDSSGIYYSSDDDWSVDESQRFRQGVELQESFQLPSPGDCYESDGSFIEGGQETLAAANTAIKEQLQAGHGVAIAFMADQSRPGQITNTGYMNPQTWAHYTYDKVPITHAVTIVGWDDSYSKENFGNPNPATGEVDPSHQPPGDGAWIVKNSWGSKDGGFPNEVPGGWGIDGSGYFYLSYYDKTISKPETFDFDVESIVDERESYSIYQYDYMPSQSTAAQSDTRQIQEANVFASAGGQTVRKLTCETTRPNTEVTFEVYQLDEDATTPVQGEKLATVKATYDFGGFHTIDLGDQAFSLPEGELFSVVLTQKCLDDGNYYVSFDTGFDKNTWEKIYDQNYEKYHDTIFAKMVETLSNALWEREYGTAKAEGKTDEEAKAAANAYVEDPGKVEEIKQLAEEQTVEQVKNMSPAFYSKSVVNEGESFLFAAPDEDPGADLAWRDFSKDARDIDALAGTQIDNFPIKAYAYEDPAADEDLKKLESNAKWAKDLMDSAVASKDGSDVHPSKYWVPTDVFTELETRTKQAEDLIASDKPTQLNIDKALFNLEKAMTDFRNARKAGTEGAYDPEQTAMYRLYNPNSGEHFYTASTAERDATVAAGWNDEGVGWIAPDESTTPVYRLYSGTDHHYTTSTVERDYLVSVGWDDEGVGWYSDDAQGVPLHREFNPNVDPSAPFNNSGSHNYTTSEAERDYLVSIGWRYEGVGWYGMK
;
A
#
# COMPACT_ATOMS: atom_id res chain seq x y z
N MET A 1 -53.05 -18.47 -6.75
CA MET A 1 -54.20 -17.57 -6.93
C MET A 1 -53.95 -16.71 -8.17
N THR A 2 -54.91 -16.72 -9.10
CA THR A 2 -55.37 -15.60 -9.94
C THR A 2 -54.33 -14.70 -10.67
N THR A 3 -54.06 -14.85 -11.99
CA THR A 3 -54.79 -14.31 -13.20
C THR A 3 -55.17 -12.81 -13.15
N TYR A 4 -55.11 -12.01 -14.24
CA TYR A 4 -55.33 -12.27 -15.69
C TYR A 4 -54.68 -11.20 -16.64
N MET A 5 -54.13 -11.63 -17.81
CA MET A 5 -54.30 -11.11 -19.22
C MET A 5 -54.21 -9.59 -19.58
N HIS A 6 -53.97 -9.13 -20.84
CA HIS A 6 -54.06 -9.76 -22.19
C HIS A 6 -53.30 -8.99 -23.32
N GLY A 7 -52.90 -9.72 -24.39
CA GLY A 7 -53.05 -9.33 -25.81
C GLY A 7 -51.92 -8.53 -26.50
N GLY A 8 -51.76 -8.48 -27.84
CA GLY A 8 -52.45 -9.14 -28.98
C GLY A 8 -51.89 -8.63 -30.35
N ILE A 9 -51.94 -9.43 -31.43
CA ILE A 9 -51.10 -9.31 -32.68
C ILE A 9 -51.95 -9.71 -33.93
N PRO A 10 -51.70 -9.33 -35.23
CA PRO A 10 -50.68 -8.50 -35.93
C PRO A 10 -51.37 -7.24 -36.62
N PRO A 11 -51.31 -6.82 -37.93
CA PRO A 11 -50.44 -7.10 -39.12
C PRO A 11 -50.15 -5.96 -40.19
N ARG A 12 -49.09 -6.21 -41.02
CA ARG A 12 -48.93 -5.99 -42.50
C ARG A 12 -48.63 -4.63 -43.22
N ASP A 13 -47.62 -4.74 -44.12
CA ASP A 13 -47.50 -4.32 -45.55
C ASP A 13 -47.26 -2.85 -46.05
N GLY A 14 -46.04 -2.61 -46.57
CA GLY A 14 -45.78 -1.96 -47.89
C GLY A 14 -45.07 -0.59 -47.95
N VAL A 15 -44.41 -0.15 -49.04
CA VAL A 15 -44.00 -0.79 -50.33
C VAL A 15 -42.87 0.03 -51.04
N PHE A 16 -41.87 -0.65 -51.63
CA PHE A 16 -40.88 -0.28 -52.69
C PHE A 16 -40.44 1.17 -53.02
N LEU A 17 -39.13 1.33 -53.27
CA LEU A 17 -38.58 1.62 -54.62
C LEU A 17 -37.06 1.25 -54.74
N TRP A 18 -36.47 1.26 -55.95
CA TRP A 18 -35.21 0.53 -56.28
C TRP A 18 -34.26 1.27 -57.25
N LYS A 19 -32.94 1.21 -56.98
CA LYS A 19 -31.73 1.32 -57.88
C LYS A 19 -30.47 1.63 -57.02
N GLY A 20 -29.26 1.11 -57.26
CA GLY A 20 -28.86 -0.04 -58.10
C GLY A 20 -27.38 -0.01 -58.56
N SER A 21 -26.60 -1.06 -58.24
CA SER A 21 -25.25 -1.40 -58.77
C SER A 21 -24.10 -0.42 -58.43
N VAL A 22 -22.79 -0.75 -58.48
CA VAL A 22 -22.01 -1.81 -59.16
C VAL A 22 -20.89 -2.34 -58.23
N ALA A 23 -20.43 -3.58 -58.42
CA ALA A 23 -19.24 -4.14 -57.74
C ALA A 23 -18.02 -4.25 -58.69
N VAL A 24 -16.82 -3.96 -58.18
CA VAL A 24 -15.51 -4.29 -58.80
C VAL A 24 -14.52 -4.62 -57.67
N GLY A 25 -13.89 -5.78 -57.71
CA GLY A 25 -12.74 -6.12 -56.86
C GLY A 25 -11.41 -5.89 -57.59
N ILE A 26 -10.34 -5.57 -56.86
CA ILE A 26 -8.99 -5.41 -57.42
C ILE A 26 -7.97 -6.18 -56.57
N THR A 27 -7.10 -6.93 -57.25
CA THR A 27 -6.02 -7.74 -56.68
C THR A 27 -4.89 -6.88 -56.09
N ARG A 28 -4.35 -7.27 -54.93
CA ARG A 28 -3.11 -6.71 -54.37
C ARG A 28 -1.93 -7.42 -55.05
N SER A 29 -1.14 -6.71 -55.85
CA SER A 29 0.01 -7.28 -56.56
C SER A 29 1.33 -6.99 -55.84
N MET A 30 2.16 -8.02 -55.63
CA MET A 30 3.54 -7.87 -55.19
C MET A 30 4.32 -6.93 -56.12
N LYS A 31 5.08 -5.97 -55.58
CA LYS A 31 6.14 -5.26 -56.32
C LYS A 31 7.37 -4.99 -55.46
N LYS A 32 8.46 -5.65 -55.85
CA LYS A 32 9.82 -5.48 -55.32
C LYS A 32 10.26 -4.01 -55.31
N ARG A 33 11.04 -3.63 -54.29
CA ARG A 33 12.01 -2.52 -54.31
C ARG A 33 13.26 -2.92 -53.53
N GLY A 34 14.34 -2.18 -53.71
CA GLY A 34 15.58 -2.27 -52.95
C GLY A 34 16.49 -1.07 -53.25
N ALA A 35 17.65 -1.02 -52.59
CA ALA A 35 18.75 -0.06 -52.77
C ALA A 35 18.50 1.42 -52.35
N TRP A 36 18.66 1.68 -51.05
CA TRP A 36 19.69 2.55 -50.40
C TRP A 36 19.95 4.03 -50.83
N LEU A 37 20.45 4.81 -49.85
CA LEU A 37 20.99 6.21 -49.85
C LEU A 37 20.04 7.41 -49.96
N GLY A 38 20.27 8.46 -49.14
CA GLY A 38 19.95 9.84 -49.59
C GLY A 38 19.80 11.08 -48.67
N ARG A 39 20.35 11.16 -47.43
CA ARG A 39 20.59 12.41 -46.63
C ARG A 39 19.68 13.68 -46.77
N ILE A 40 19.06 14.06 -45.64
CA ILE A 40 19.04 15.40 -44.98
C ILE A 40 18.85 16.69 -45.85
N THR A 41 17.75 17.42 -45.60
CA THR A 41 17.76 18.88 -45.26
C THR A 41 16.46 19.38 -44.60
N LEU A 42 16.57 20.39 -43.73
CA LEU A 42 15.48 21.15 -43.09
C LEU A 42 14.71 22.04 -44.09
N SER A 43 13.43 22.33 -43.83
CA SER A 43 12.91 23.69 -43.46
C SER A 43 11.38 23.75 -43.27
N ALA A 44 10.93 24.62 -42.38
CA ALA A 44 9.53 24.77 -41.94
C ALA A 44 8.62 25.60 -42.89
N ALA A 45 7.29 25.56 -42.67
CA ALA A 45 6.48 26.76 -42.27
C ALA A 45 4.94 26.61 -42.39
N LEU A 46 4.21 26.89 -41.28
CA LEU A 46 2.87 27.53 -41.17
C LEU A 46 1.60 26.87 -41.81
N ALA A 47 0.36 27.04 -41.32
CA ALA A 47 -0.18 27.60 -40.06
C ALA A 47 -1.71 27.36 -39.88
N ALA A 48 -2.17 27.39 -38.61
CA ALA A 48 -3.54 27.68 -38.13
C ALA A 48 -4.69 26.69 -38.51
N SER A 49 -5.81 26.56 -37.78
CA SER A 49 -6.41 27.44 -36.75
C SER A 49 -7.34 26.75 -35.72
N LEU A 50 -7.00 26.93 -34.43
CA LEU A 50 -7.82 27.54 -33.35
C LEU A 50 -9.17 26.96 -32.88
N VAL A 51 -9.11 26.22 -31.76
CA VAL A 51 -9.94 26.33 -30.53
C VAL A 51 -9.00 25.95 -29.34
N GLY A 52 -9.07 26.49 -28.11
CA GLY A 52 -9.86 27.63 -27.61
C GLY A 52 -9.85 27.88 -26.08
N VAL A 53 -9.24 27.02 -25.25
CA VAL A 53 -9.22 27.12 -23.76
C VAL A 53 -7.93 27.84 -23.28
N PRO A 54 -7.94 28.66 -22.21
CA PRO A 54 -6.83 29.59 -21.92
C PRO A 54 -5.66 28.98 -21.15
N ALA A 55 -4.53 28.76 -21.83
CA ALA A 55 -3.24 28.60 -21.16
C ALA A 55 -2.64 29.97 -20.78
N ALA A 56 -2.21 30.13 -19.53
CA ALA A 56 -1.37 31.24 -19.08
C ALA A 56 0.04 30.69 -18.77
N ALA A 57 1.06 31.20 -19.46
CA ALA A 57 2.38 30.59 -19.46
C ALA A 57 3.31 31.16 -18.38
N PHE A 58 4.01 30.27 -17.68
CA PHE A 58 5.36 30.55 -17.17
C PHE A 58 6.39 29.77 -18.00
N ALA A 59 7.58 30.37 -18.18
CA ALA A 59 8.65 29.80 -18.98
C ALA A 59 9.82 29.39 -18.07
N ALA A 60 10.50 28.31 -18.45
CA ALA A 60 11.51 27.61 -17.65
C ALA A 60 12.68 28.51 -17.20
N PRO A 61 13.32 28.11 -16.09
CA PRO A 61 14.63 27.44 -16.18
C PRO A 61 14.53 25.95 -15.81
N GLY A 62 15.39 25.10 -16.38
CA GLY A 62 15.42 23.65 -16.07
C GLY A 62 15.54 22.67 -17.26
N ALA A 63 15.71 23.16 -18.50
CA ALA A 63 15.63 22.36 -19.74
C ALA A 63 16.79 21.37 -20.02
N ASN A 64 17.44 20.82 -18.97
CA ASN A 64 18.52 19.84 -19.07
C ASN A 64 18.22 18.48 -18.40
N SER A 65 17.20 18.38 -17.52
CA SER A 65 16.93 17.14 -16.76
C SER A 65 16.18 16.08 -17.56
N THR A 66 15.15 16.45 -18.33
CA THR A 66 14.33 15.51 -19.12
C THR A 66 15.17 14.67 -20.10
N SER A 67 16.20 15.27 -20.70
CA SER A 67 17.14 14.55 -21.58
C SER A 67 18.05 13.57 -20.85
N VAL A 68 18.27 13.74 -19.54
CA VAL A 68 19.12 12.83 -18.74
C VAL A 68 18.34 11.60 -18.33
N ILE A 69 17.09 11.74 -17.87
CA ILE A 69 16.24 10.59 -17.51
C ILE A 69 15.99 9.70 -18.73
N ALA A 70 15.62 10.30 -19.86
CA ALA A 70 15.41 9.57 -21.10
C ALA A 70 16.69 8.95 -21.70
N GLN A 71 17.87 9.47 -21.33
CA GLN A 71 19.14 8.82 -21.65
C GLN A 71 19.46 7.67 -20.69
N SER A 72 19.29 7.85 -19.37
CA SER A 72 19.55 6.78 -18.40
C SER A 72 18.62 5.59 -18.57
N VAL A 73 17.35 5.79 -18.90
CA VAL A 73 16.43 4.67 -19.21
C VAL A 73 16.78 4.00 -20.54
N ALA A 74 17.08 4.77 -21.59
CA ALA A 74 17.51 4.20 -22.87
C ALA A 74 18.85 3.44 -22.76
N GLU A 75 19.69 3.79 -21.79
CA GLU A 75 20.94 3.09 -21.48
C GLU A 75 20.71 1.88 -20.55
N SER A 76 19.79 1.94 -19.58
CA SER A 76 19.44 0.81 -18.70
C SER A 76 18.70 -0.32 -19.43
N ASN A 77 17.88 0.01 -20.43
CA ASN A 77 17.13 -0.97 -21.23
C ASN A 77 18.03 -1.86 -22.13
N ALA A 78 19.35 -1.66 -22.09
CA ALA A 78 20.35 -2.57 -22.66
C ALA A 78 20.87 -3.62 -21.65
N SER A 79 20.39 -3.62 -20.41
CA SER A 79 20.77 -4.52 -19.31
C SER A 79 19.53 -5.18 -18.68
N ASP A 80 19.71 -6.36 -18.08
CA ASP A 80 18.67 -7.01 -17.27
C ASP A 80 18.28 -6.09 -16.10
N PRO A 81 17.01 -5.67 -15.96
CA PRO A 81 16.59 -4.66 -14.98
C PRO A 81 16.71 -5.11 -13.50
N PHE A 82 17.07 -6.38 -13.22
CA PHE A 82 17.47 -6.85 -11.88
C PHE A 82 18.98 -7.13 -11.73
N ALA A 83 19.84 -6.74 -12.66
CA ALA A 83 21.30 -6.90 -12.59
C ALA A 83 22.00 -6.10 -11.46
N TRP A 84 21.24 -5.59 -10.49
CA TRP A 84 21.73 -4.93 -9.28
C TRP A 84 21.13 -5.48 -7.97
N SER A 85 20.11 -6.36 -7.99
CA SER A 85 19.77 -7.15 -6.78
C SER A 85 20.92 -8.11 -6.42
N THR A 86 21.77 -8.40 -7.41
CA THR A 86 23.05 -9.10 -7.37
C THR A 86 24.21 -8.25 -6.82
N LEU A 87 24.06 -6.92 -6.77
CA LEU A 87 25.11 -5.95 -6.40
C LEU A 87 24.91 -5.35 -5.00
N ALA A 88 23.87 -5.77 -4.27
CA ALA A 88 23.90 -5.69 -2.81
C ALA A 88 25.10 -6.50 -2.32
N SER A 89 26.07 -5.84 -1.67
CA SER A 89 27.27 -6.53 -1.22
C SER A 89 26.91 -7.52 -0.12
N ALA A 90 27.70 -8.59 0.03
CA ALA A 90 27.51 -9.55 1.12
C ALA A 90 27.70 -8.94 2.53
N ASP A 91 28.10 -7.66 2.63
CA ASP A 91 28.15 -6.89 3.88
C ASP A 91 26.78 -6.30 4.28
N SER A 92 25.83 -6.09 3.35
CA SER A 92 24.52 -5.49 3.67
C SER A 92 23.43 -6.52 4.00
N LEU A 93 23.53 -7.74 3.48
CA LEU A 93 22.73 -8.88 3.91
C LEU A 93 23.19 -9.33 5.32
N ARG A 94 22.54 -8.80 6.35
CA ARG A 94 22.93 -8.88 7.77
C ARG A 94 22.84 -10.30 8.34
N ALA A 95 23.84 -11.13 8.04
CA ALA A 95 23.98 -12.44 8.65
C ALA A 95 24.01 -12.36 10.19
N THR A 96 22.98 -12.88 10.86
CA THR A 96 23.00 -14.26 11.38
C THR A 96 21.72 -14.57 12.18
N ALA A 97 20.76 -15.24 11.55
CA ALA A 97 19.93 -16.21 12.27
C ALA A 97 20.72 -17.54 12.43
N ASP A 98 20.50 -18.28 13.51
CA ASP A 98 20.95 -19.68 13.63
C ASP A 98 20.07 -20.58 12.75
N LEU A 99 20.22 -20.44 11.42
CA LEU A 99 19.48 -21.21 10.43
C LEU A 99 19.74 -22.72 10.62
N PRO A 100 18.69 -23.56 10.73
CA PRO A 100 18.89 -25.00 10.85
C PRO A 100 19.47 -25.58 9.57
N ALA A 101 20.34 -26.59 9.69
CA ALA A 101 20.95 -27.27 8.53
C ALA A 101 19.93 -28.00 7.62
N LYS A 102 18.67 -28.14 8.05
CA LYS A 102 17.56 -28.65 7.27
C LYS A 102 16.25 -28.03 7.76
N PHE A 103 15.36 -27.71 6.83
CA PHE A 103 14.05 -27.14 7.11
C PHE A 103 13.06 -27.49 5.98
N ASP A 104 11.78 -27.68 6.31
CA ASP A 104 10.76 -28.13 5.36
C ASP A 104 9.38 -27.60 5.79
N LEU A 105 8.73 -26.78 4.96
CA LEU A 105 7.40 -26.24 5.26
C LEU A 105 6.31 -27.32 5.17
N ARG A 106 6.60 -28.46 4.52
CA ARG A 106 5.70 -29.63 4.50
C ARG A 106 5.63 -30.30 5.88
N ASP A 107 6.73 -30.30 6.65
CA ASP A 107 6.76 -30.74 8.05
C ASP A 107 6.00 -29.76 8.98
N LYS A 108 5.91 -28.47 8.62
CA LYS A 108 4.98 -27.53 9.26
C LYS A 108 3.52 -27.79 8.86
N GLY A 109 3.24 -28.49 7.75
CA GLY A 109 1.91 -28.62 7.15
C GLY A 109 1.43 -27.35 6.43
N ALA A 110 2.36 -26.46 6.05
CA ALA A 110 2.07 -25.16 5.44
C ALA A 110 2.24 -25.18 3.90
N VAL A 111 2.05 -26.33 3.25
CA VAL A 111 2.24 -26.47 1.79
C VAL A 111 1.13 -27.32 1.20
N THR A 112 0.46 -26.76 0.19
CA THR A 112 -0.63 -27.36 -0.58
C THR A 112 -0.17 -28.46 -1.54
N PRO A 113 -1.08 -29.31 -2.06
CA PRO A 113 -0.76 -30.31 -3.07
C PRO A 113 -0.11 -29.75 -4.35
N VAL A 114 0.58 -30.60 -5.11
CA VAL A 114 1.13 -30.24 -6.42
C VAL A 114 0.04 -30.34 -7.50
N LYS A 115 -0.23 -29.19 -8.14
CA LYS A 115 -1.17 -29.03 -9.26
C LYS A 115 -0.51 -29.35 -10.62
N LEU A 116 -1.29 -29.37 -11.71
CA LEU A 116 -0.81 -29.63 -13.07
C LEU A 116 -1.08 -28.45 -14.03
N GLN A 117 -0.01 -27.82 -14.55
CA GLN A 117 -0.10 -26.67 -15.48
C GLN A 117 -0.62 -27.01 -16.89
N ASN A 118 -0.65 -28.29 -17.29
CA ASN A 118 -1.01 -28.68 -18.65
C ASN A 118 -2.43 -28.22 -19.00
N PRO A 119 -2.67 -27.69 -20.22
CA PRO A 119 -1.80 -27.75 -21.39
C PRO A 119 -0.87 -26.53 -21.60
N TRP A 120 -0.75 -25.64 -20.62
CA TRP A 120 -0.29 -24.25 -20.84
C TRP A 120 1.13 -23.91 -20.36
N GLY A 121 1.64 -22.75 -20.81
CA GLY A 121 2.95 -22.19 -20.45
C GLY A 121 2.95 -21.34 -19.15
N SER A 122 1.95 -21.52 -18.30
CA SER A 122 1.62 -20.74 -17.10
C SER A 122 2.41 -21.12 -15.84
N CYS A 123 3.56 -21.78 -15.97
CA CYS A 123 4.37 -22.26 -14.83
C CYS A 123 4.67 -21.19 -13.76
N TRP A 124 4.86 -19.94 -14.17
CA TRP A 124 5.05 -18.78 -13.28
C TRP A 124 3.83 -18.52 -12.40
N ALA A 125 2.61 -18.64 -12.93
CA ALA A 125 1.39 -18.44 -12.17
C ALA A 125 1.23 -19.54 -11.10
N PHE A 126 1.60 -20.79 -11.41
CA PHE A 126 1.66 -21.86 -10.40
C PHE A 126 2.76 -21.63 -9.35
N ALA A 127 3.89 -21.02 -9.73
CA ALA A 127 4.94 -20.69 -8.78
C ALA A 127 4.52 -19.58 -7.80
N VAL A 128 3.84 -18.53 -8.32
CA VAL A 128 3.24 -17.44 -7.54
C VAL A 128 2.11 -17.95 -6.64
N ALA A 129 1.16 -18.71 -7.19
CA ALA A 129 0.03 -19.26 -6.44
C ALA A 129 0.54 -20.18 -5.31
N ALA A 130 1.45 -21.11 -5.60
CA ALA A 130 2.00 -22.00 -4.59
C ALA A 130 2.92 -21.30 -3.57
N ALA A 131 3.57 -20.19 -3.92
CA ALA A 131 4.27 -19.33 -2.96
C ALA A 131 3.28 -18.65 -2.00
N SER A 132 2.24 -18.03 -2.57
CA SER A 132 1.17 -17.34 -1.85
C SER A 132 0.41 -18.28 -0.90
N GLU A 133 -0.04 -19.43 -1.40
CA GLU A 133 -0.67 -20.51 -0.62
C GLU A 133 0.18 -20.94 0.58
N THR A 134 1.51 -20.95 0.43
CA THR A 134 2.47 -21.34 1.47
C THR A 134 2.60 -20.27 2.56
N SER A 135 2.68 -19.00 2.17
CA SER A 135 2.72 -17.87 3.10
C SER A 135 1.40 -17.74 3.89
N ILE A 136 0.27 -17.75 3.18
CA ILE A 136 -1.09 -17.66 3.78
C ILE A 136 -1.31 -18.78 4.81
N LEU A 137 -0.93 -20.03 4.50
CA LEU A 137 -1.02 -21.15 5.44
C LEU A 137 -0.10 -21.01 6.65
N SER A 138 1.11 -20.45 6.47
CA SER A 138 2.04 -20.21 7.58
C SER A 138 1.52 -19.11 8.51
N GLU A 139 1.13 -17.95 7.98
CA GLU A 139 0.63 -16.83 8.78
C GLU A 139 -0.70 -17.19 9.47
N ALA A 140 -1.69 -17.75 8.77
CA ALA A 140 -2.97 -18.15 9.36
C ALA A 140 -2.74 -19.02 10.60
N LYS A 141 -1.84 -19.99 10.49
CA LYS A 141 -1.50 -20.92 11.56
C LYS A 141 -0.76 -20.25 12.72
N ASP A 142 0.16 -19.33 12.45
CA ASP A 142 0.96 -18.66 13.49
C ASP A 142 0.18 -17.51 14.18
N LYS A 143 -0.76 -16.85 13.48
CA LYS A 143 -1.79 -15.96 14.07
C LYS A 143 -2.92 -16.73 14.79
N GLY A 144 -3.15 -18.00 14.42
CA GLY A 144 -4.19 -18.86 15.00
C GLY A 144 -5.58 -18.68 14.37
N ILE A 145 -5.64 -18.21 13.12
CA ILE A 145 -6.82 -18.03 12.30
C ILE A 145 -7.16 -19.37 11.62
N ASP A 146 -8.40 -19.82 11.74
CA ASP A 146 -8.89 -21.08 11.16
C ASP A 146 -9.42 -20.80 9.74
N ILE A 147 -8.67 -21.24 8.72
CA ILE A 147 -9.02 -21.09 7.30
C ILE A 147 -9.15 -22.46 6.62
N ASP A 148 -9.99 -22.54 5.60
CA ASP A 148 -9.92 -23.65 4.64
C ASP A 148 -8.56 -23.63 3.91
N THR A 149 -8.09 -24.79 3.45
CA THR A 149 -6.80 -24.88 2.74
C THR A 149 -6.87 -24.06 1.45
N PRO A 150 -6.04 -23.03 1.24
CA PRO A 150 -6.13 -22.20 0.05
C PRO A 150 -5.74 -23.01 -1.19
N ASP A 151 -6.52 -22.81 -2.25
CA ASP A 151 -6.24 -23.29 -3.61
C ASP A 151 -6.51 -22.09 -4.51
N LEU A 152 -5.44 -21.44 -4.99
CA LEU A 152 -5.54 -20.15 -5.68
C LEU A 152 -5.54 -20.32 -7.21
N SER A 153 -6.39 -19.56 -7.91
CA SER A 153 -6.57 -19.68 -9.36
C SER A 153 -5.36 -19.16 -10.14
N GLU A 154 -4.57 -20.07 -10.72
CA GLU A 154 -3.57 -19.71 -11.72
C GLU A 154 -4.20 -19.19 -13.03
N ARG A 155 -5.48 -19.50 -13.29
CA ARG A 155 -6.18 -19.09 -14.50
C ARG A 155 -6.56 -17.60 -14.46
N HIS A 156 -7.04 -17.10 -13.33
CA HIS A 156 -7.32 -15.68 -13.10
C HIS A 156 -6.06 -14.85 -13.35
N LEU A 157 -4.99 -15.18 -12.62
CA LEU A 157 -3.67 -14.57 -12.73
C LEU A 157 -3.14 -14.60 -14.18
N THR A 158 -3.08 -15.78 -14.81
CA THR A 158 -2.58 -15.90 -16.20
C THR A 158 -3.42 -15.12 -17.22
N TRP A 159 -4.73 -14.96 -16.99
CA TRP A 159 -5.60 -14.23 -17.90
C TRP A 159 -5.39 -12.71 -17.81
N PHE A 160 -5.56 -12.14 -16.62
CA PHE A 160 -5.57 -10.68 -16.45
C PHE A 160 -4.20 -10.04 -16.64
N THR A 161 -3.10 -10.75 -16.38
CA THR A 161 -1.74 -10.31 -16.75
C THR A 161 -1.58 -9.96 -18.23
N TYR A 162 -2.43 -10.52 -19.11
CA TYR A 162 -2.41 -10.25 -20.56
C TYR A 162 -3.71 -9.62 -21.10
N GLN A 163 -4.62 -9.16 -20.22
CA GLN A 163 -5.77 -8.34 -20.59
C GLN A 163 -5.57 -6.90 -20.12
N PRO A 164 -5.41 -5.91 -21.02
CA PRO A 164 -5.46 -4.51 -20.62
C PRO A 164 -6.82 -4.13 -20.03
N LEU A 165 -6.90 -2.99 -19.35
CA LEU A 165 -8.16 -2.38 -18.93
C LEU A 165 -9.05 -2.06 -20.16
N PRO A 166 -10.38 -2.11 -20.04
CA PRO A 166 -11.27 -1.74 -21.15
C PRO A 166 -11.07 -0.29 -21.63
N GLU A 167 -11.24 -0.03 -22.94
CA GLU A 167 -11.17 1.33 -23.55
C GLU A 167 -12.10 2.37 -22.87
N GLY A 168 -13.14 1.90 -22.18
CA GLY A 168 -14.14 2.71 -21.47
C GLY A 168 -14.19 2.47 -19.96
N ASP A 169 -13.08 2.07 -19.35
CA ASP A 169 -12.89 2.02 -17.89
C ASP A 169 -12.96 3.43 -17.27
N ASP A 170 -13.46 3.55 -16.03
CA ASP A 170 -13.71 4.85 -15.37
C ASP A 170 -12.58 5.35 -14.46
N SER A 171 -11.49 4.57 -14.30
CA SER A 171 -10.23 5.02 -13.68
C SER A 171 -9.48 6.12 -14.45
N ASN A 172 -9.83 6.33 -15.73
CA ASN A 172 -9.07 7.04 -16.78
C ASN A 172 -7.84 6.28 -17.31
N GLN A 173 -7.54 5.07 -16.81
CA GLN A 173 -6.44 4.21 -17.27
C GLN A 173 -6.89 3.20 -18.36
N GLY A 174 -7.94 3.53 -19.12
CA GLY A 174 -8.49 2.64 -20.15
C GLY A 174 -7.47 2.28 -21.25
N ASP A 175 -7.52 1.03 -21.74
CA ASP A 175 -6.51 0.33 -22.56
C ASP A 175 -5.13 0.07 -21.90
N GLU A 176 -4.87 0.49 -20.65
CA GLU A 176 -3.58 0.21 -20.00
C GLU A 176 -3.36 -1.29 -19.78
N GLY A 177 -2.14 -1.78 -20.00
CA GLY A 177 -1.76 -3.15 -19.68
C GLY A 177 -0.73 -3.77 -20.60
N MET A 178 -0.52 -5.07 -20.39
CA MET A 178 0.34 -5.91 -21.24
C MET A 178 -0.53 -6.74 -22.19
N ILE A 179 -0.15 -6.80 -23.47
CA ILE A 179 -0.95 -7.36 -24.56
C ILE A 179 -0.18 -8.48 -25.23
N SER A 180 -0.73 -9.70 -25.24
CA SER A 180 -0.10 -10.85 -25.91
C SER A 180 0.06 -10.63 -27.42
N THR A 181 1.19 -11.07 -27.97
CA THR A 181 1.44 -11.10 -29.42
C THR A 181 1.07 -12.45 -30.04
N LYS A 182 0.69 -13.45 -29.23
CA LYS A 182 0.17 -14.75 -29.69
C LYS A 182 -1.23 -14.59 -30.31
N GLU A 183 -1.74 -15.64 -30.95
CA GLU A 183 -3.02 -15.61 -31.67
C GLU A 183 -4.03 -16.63 -31.11
N GLY A 184 -5.32 -16.31 -31.21
CA GLY A 184 -6.41 -17.09 -30.63
C GLY A 184 -6.83 -16.62 -29.23
N VAL A 185 -8.01 -17.07 -28.77
CA VAL A 185 -8.59 -16.64 -27.48
C VAL A 185 -7.73 -17.04 -26.27
N ASN A 186 -7.00 -18.15 -26.36
CA ASN A 186 -6.14 -18.66 -25.29
C ASN A 186 -4.69 -18.11 -25.36
N ALA A 187 -4.45 -17.04 -26.12
CA ALA A 187 -3.13 -16.40 -26.27
C ALA A 187 -2.38 -16.10 -24.95
N PRO A 188 -3.03 -15.55 -23.89
CA PRO A 188 -2.40 -15.35 -22.57
C PRO A 188 -1.65 -16.59 -22.04
N PHE A 189 -2.31 -17.74 -22.05
CA PHE A 189 -1.81 -19.01 -21.53
C PHE A 189 -0.62 -19.60 -22.31
N THR A 190 -0.24 -19.00 -23.44
CA THR A 190 0.94 -19.37 -24.25
C THR A 190 2.01 -18.27 -24.28
N SER A 191 1.87 -17.22 -23.48
CA SER A 191 2.77 -16.06 -23.48
C SER A 191 3.97 -16.19 -22.52
N GLY A 192 3.97 -17.18 -21.63
CA GLY A 192 4.97 -17.30 -20.57
C GLY A 192 4.71 -16.30 -19.44
N GLY A 193 5.74 -16.00 -18.63
CA GLY A 193 5.70 -14.93 -17.63
C GLY A 193 6.72 -15.08 -16.50
N MET A 194 6.64 -14.17 -15.52
CA MET A 194 7.54 -14.05 -14.36
C MET A 194 6.75 -13.83 -13.07
N MET A 195 7.41 -13.99 -11.92
CA MET A 195 6.78 -13.90 -10.60
C MET A 195 6.25 -12.50 -10.28
N ILE A 196 6.95 -11.44 -10.70
CA ILE A 196 6.54 -10.03 -10.48
C ILE A 196 5.16 -9.70 -11.07
N TYR A 197 4.67 -10.46 -12.04
CA TYR A 197 3.29 -10.32 -12.53
C TYR A 197 2.25 -10.61 -11.44
N GLY A 198 2.59 -11.45 -10.45
CA GLY A 198 1.82 -11.61 -9.21
C GLY A 198 1.85 -10.34 -8.37
N THR A 199 3.03 -9.74 -8.19
CA THR A 199 3.20 -8.45 -7.48
C THR A 199 2.33 -7.35 -8.13
N SER A 200 2.50 -7.06 -9.43
CA SER A 200 1.75 -5.99 -10.12
C SER A 200 0.23 -6.22 -10.13
N LEU A 201 -0.26 -7.46 -10.16
CA LEU A 201 -1.70 -7.74 -10.14
C LEU A 201 -2.28 -7.71 -8.73
N PHE A 202 -1.66 -8.39 -7.76
CA PHE A 202 -2.16 -8.50 -6.40
C PHE A 202 -2.05 -7.17 -5.63
N SER A 203 -1.08 -6.32 -5.98
CA SER A 203 -0.99 -4.94 -5.48
C SER A 203 -2.07 -4.02 -6.06
N SER A 204 -2.64 -4.38 -7.22
CA SER A 204 -3.60 -3.56 -7.97
C SER A 204 -5.07 -3.97 -7.78
N GLY A 205 -5.36 -4.85 -6.82
CA GLY A 205 -6.70 -5.37 -6.56
C GLY A 205 -7.11 -6.58 -7.43
N ILE A 206 -6.17 -7.11 -8.22
CA ILE A 206 -6.43 -8.13 -9.25
C ILE A 206 -5.96 -9.49 -8.76
N GLY A 207 -6.75 -10.10 -7.86
CA GLY A 207 -6.44 -11.38 -7.25
C GLY A 207 -5.48 -11.29 -6.05
N PRO A 208 -5.10 -12.43 -5.46
CA PRO A 208 -5.47 -13.78 -5.87
C PRO A 208 -6.95 -14.09 -5.56
N VAL A 209 -7.55 -15.02 -6.31
CA VAL A 209 -8.91 -15.55 -6.07
C VAL A 209 -8.86 -17.07 -5.88
N PRO A 210 -9.84 -17.68 -5.20
CA PRO A 210 -9.94 -19.14 -5.11
C PRO A 210 -10.09 -19.81 -6.49
N GLU A 211 -9.51 -21.00 -6.62
CA GLU A 211 -9.65 -21.90 -7.77
C GLU A 211 -11.12 -22.33 -7.98
N GLU A 212 -11.98 -22.34 -6.96
CA GLU A 212 -13.41 -22.62 -7.16
C GLU A 212 -14.18 -21.48 -7.86
N ASP A 213 -13.68 -20.24 -7.78
CA ASP A 213 -14.29 -19.05 -8.37
C ASP A 213 -13.89 -18.94 -9.86
N VAL A 214 -12.62 -19.21 -10.19
CA VAL A 214 -12.07 -19.17 -11.56
C VAL A 214 -11.25 -20.44 -11.87
N PRO A 215 -11.87 -21.62 -12.02
CA PRO A 215 -11.15 -22.88 -12.09
C PRO A 215 -10.29 -23.05 -13.35
N TYR A 216 -9.15 -23.73 -13.21
CA TYR A 216 -8.12 -24.04 -14.19
C TYR A 216 -8.59 -25.06 -15.26
N GLN A 217 -9.65 -24.67 -15.97
CA GLN A 217 -10.27 -25.38 -17.08
C GLN A 217 -10.85 -24.36 -18.06
N GLY A 218 -11.17 -24.81 -19.28
CA GLY A 218 -12.02 -24.02 -20.18
C GLY A 218 -13.49 -23.99 -19.72
N LYS A 219 -14.27 -23.04 -20.24
CA LYS A 219 -15.67 -22.80 -19.84
C LYS A 219 -16.63 -23.97 -20.05
N GLU A 220 -16.32 -24.92 -20.95
CA GLU A 220 -17.11 -26.14 -21.14
C GLU A 220 -16.55 -27.35 -20.36
N GLY A 221 -15.43 -27.20 -19.66
CA GLY A 221 -14.76 -28.28 -18.94
C GLY A 221 -14.26 -29.39 -19.86
N LYS A 222 -13.92 -29.08 -21.12
CA LYS A 222 -13.49 -30.09 -22.11
C LYS A 222 -12.21 -30.77 -21.62
N VAL A 223 -12.18 -32.10 -21.61
CA VAL A 223 -10.97 -32.89 -21.33
C VAL A 223 -10.25 -33.20 -22.63
N ASP A 224 -8.92 -33.28 -22.60
CA ASP A 224 -8.09 -33.61 -23.77
C ASP A 224 -8.26 -35.09 -24.23
N SER A 225 -7.64 -35.44 -25.36
CA SER A 225 -7.65 -36.80 -25.91
C SER A 225 -6.94 -37.87 -25.06
N SER A 226 -6.04 -37.49 -24.16
CA SER A 226 -5.37 -38.39 -23.22
C SER A 226 -6.22 -38.70 -21.99
N GLY A 227 -7.12 -37.80 -21.62
CA GLY A 227 -7.97 -37.91 -20.41
C GLY A 227 -7.28 -37.47 -19.12
N ILE A 228 -6.10 -36.82 -19.20
CA ILE A 228 -5.28 -36.45 -18.04
C ILE A 228 -5.53 -35.00 -17.61
N TYR A 229 -5.75 -34.08 -18.56
CA TYR A 229 -5.92 -32.64 -18.28
C TYR A 229 -6.96 -32.00 -19.20
N TYR A 230 -7.33 -30.75 -18.92
CA TYR A 230 -8.31 -29.99 -19.71
C TYR A 230 -7.76 -29.58 -21.08
N SER A 231 -8.63 -29.51 -22.09
CA SER A 231 -8.24 -29.29 -23.49
C SER A 231 -7.90 -27.82 -23.78
N SER A 232 -6.85 -27.62 -24.56
CA SER A 232 -6.47 -26.33 -25.16
C SER A 232 -7.48 -25.82 -26.19
N ASP A 233 -8.37 -26.68 -26.69
CA ASP A 233 -9.41 -26.38 -27.69
C ASP A 233 -10.69 -25.75 -27.09
N ASP A 234 -10.71 -25.56 -25.76
CA ASP A 234 -11.81 -24.92 -25.05
C ASP A 234 -11.61 -23.40 -24.94
N ASP A 235 -12.64 -22.65 -24.53
CA ASP A 235 -12.50 -21.22 -24.24
C ASP A 235 -12.03 -21.03 -22.80
N TRP A 236 -10.77 -20.60 -22.60
CA TRP A 236 -10.19 -20.38 -21.27
C TRP A 236 -10.32 -18.94 -20.77
N SER A 237 -10.87 -18.01 -21.56
CA SER A 237 -11.03 -16.62 -21.13
C SER A 237 -11.81 -16.49 -19.83
N VAL A 238 -11.45 -15.52 -18.97
CA VAL A 238 -12.18 -15.21 -17.73
C VAL A 238 -13.15 -14.06 -18.00
N ASP A 239 -14.26 -14.01 -17.26
CA ASP A 239 -15.21 -12.91 -17.37
C ASP A 239 -14.66 -11.65 -16.70
N GLU A 240 -14.89 -10.48 -17.30
CA GLU A 240 -14.35 -9.19 -16.83
C GLU A 240 -14.79 -8.84 -15.40
N SER A 241 -15.98 -9.33 -14.98
CA SER A 241 -16.47 -9.20 -13.59
C SER A 241 -15.60 -9.87 -12.53
N GLN A 242 -14.57 -10.61 -12.93
CA GLN A 242 -13.60 -11.25 -12.04
C GLN A 242 -12.31 -10.44 -11.85
N ARG A 243 -12.07 -9.35 -12.60
CA ARG A 243 -10.79 -8.61 -12.56
C ARG A 243 -10.46 -8.14 -11.15
N PHE A 244 -11.25 -7.19 -10.64
CA PHE A 244 -11.10 -6.62 -9.29
C PHE A 244 -11.79 -7.49 -8.24
N ARG A 245 -11.34 -8.74 -8.14
CA ARG A 245 -11.66 -9.66 -7.05
C ARG A 245 -10.35 -10.08 -6.40
N GLN A 246 -10.29 -9.97 -5.07
CA GLN A 246 -9.15 -10.37 -4.27
C GLN A 246 -9.68 -11.05 -3.00
N GLY A 247 -9.30 -12.30 -2.77
CA GLY A 247 -9.73 -13.10 -1.61
C GLY A 247 -8.85 -12.90 -0.38
N VAL A 248 -7.68 -12.30 -0.55
CA VAL A 248 -6.77 -11.89 0.53
C VAL A 248 -5.86 -10.75 0.05
N GLU A 249 -5.71 -9.71 0.86
CA GLU A 249 -4.93 -8.51 0.54
C GLU A 249 -3.42 -8.80 0.52
N LEU A 250 -2.70 -8.34 -0.52
CA LEU A 250 -1.24 -8.40 -0.56
C LEU A 250 -0.65 -7.40 0.45
N GLN A 251 0.22 -7.88 1.34
CA GLN A 251 0.91 -7.05 2.33
C GLN A 251 2.30 -6.62 1.83
N GLU A 252 3.14 -7.58 1.45
CA GLU A 252 4.48 -7.32 0.91
C GLU A 252 4.78 -8.30 -0.25
N SER A 253 5.72 -7.94 -1.11
CA SER A 253 6.50 -8.93 -1.87
C SER A 253 7.99 -8.62 -1.75
N PHE A 254 8.81 -9.67 -1.62
CA PHE A 254 10.27 -9.53 -1.51
C PHE A 254 10.96 -10.16 -2.71
N GLN A 255 11.59 -9.34 -3.52
CA GLN A 255 12.45 -9.71 -4.63
C GLN A 255 13.88 -9.90 -4.09
N LEU A 256 14.32 -11.16 -4.05
CA LEU A 256 15.53 -11.57 -3.35
C LEU A 256 16.75 -11.63 -4.30
N PRO A 257 17.99 -11.56 -3.75
CA PRO A 257 19.20 -11.77 -4.53
C PRO A 257 19.22 -13.15 -5.22
N SER A 258 19.69 -13.18 -6.46
CA SER A 258 19.59 -14.33 -7.37
C SER A 258 20.81 -15.27 -7.33
N PRO A 259 20.67 -16.55 -6.92
CA PRO A 259 21.77 -17.52 -6.92
C PRO A 259 22.42 -17.76 -8.29
N GLY A 260 21.66 -17.75 -9.39
CA GLY A 260 22.20 -17.99 -10.72
C GLY A 260 22.99 -16.81 -11.27
N ASP A 261 22.81 -15.60 -10.74
CA ASP A 261 23.40 -14.38 -11.30
C ASP A 261 24.74 -13.98 -10.63
N CYS A 262 25.27 -14.85 -9.76
CA CYS A 262 26.69 -14.83 -9.37
C CYS A 262 27.63 -15.47 -10.43
N TYR A 263 27.10 -15.88 -11.59
CA TYR A 263 27.83 -16.59 -12.64
C TYR A 263 27.96 -15.79 -13.94
N GLU A 264 29.18 -15.77 -14.47
CA GLU A 264 29.53 -15.29 -15.80
C GLU A 264 28.85 -16.11 -16.91
N SER A 265 28.84 -15.55 -18.12
CA SER A 265 28.30 -16.22 -19.32
C SER A 265 29.00 -17.52 -19.73
N ASP A 266 30.21 -17.79 -19.22
CA ASP A 266 30.91 -19.08 -19.38
C ASP A 266 30.68 -20.06 -18.21
N GLY A 267 29.87 -19.66 -17.22
CA GLY A 267 29.56 -20.44 -16.03
C GLY A 267 30.65 -20.46 -14.96
N SER A 268 31.66 -19.58 -15.04
CA SER A 268 32.54 -19.25 -13.90
C SER A 268 31.90 -18.24 -12.94
N PHE A 269 32.46 -18.03 -11.75
CA PHE A 269 31.96 -17.02 -10.80
C PHE A 269 32.40 -15.61 -11.18
N ILE A 270 31.53 -14.62 -10.97
CA ILE A 270 31.90 -13.19 -10.98
C ILE A 270 32.85 -12.85 -9.81
N GLU A 271 33.47 -11.66 -9.83
CA GLU A 271 34.23 -11.16 -8.66
C GLU A 271 33.29 -10.98 -7.45
N GLY A 272 33.60 -11.63 -6.32
CA GLY A 272 32.70 -11.72 -5.16
C GLY A 272 31.54 -12.72 -5.29
N GLY A 273 31.47 -13.47 -6.39
CA GLY A 273 30.32 -14.34 -6.69
C GLY A 273 30.11 -15.50 -5.70
N GLN A 274 31.14 -15.94 -4.96
CA GLN A 274 30.97 -16.99 -3.94
C GLN A 274 30.26 -16.45 -2.70
N GLU A 275 30.57 -15.20 -2.34
CA GLU A 275 29.96 -14.44 -1.26
C GLU A 275 28.52 -14.05 -1.64
N THR A 276 28.30 -13.54 -2.86
CA THR A 276 26.94 -13.26 -3.38
C THR A 276 26.06 -14.52 -3.38
N LEU A 277 26.60 -15.68 -3.81
CA LEU A 277 25.85 -16.94 -3.79
C LEU A 277 25.46 -17.36 -2.37
N ALA A 278 26.39 -17.25 -1.41
CA ALA A 278 26.12 -17.58 -0.02
C ALA A 278 25.04 -16.64 0.59
N ALA A 279 25.07 -15.35 0.25
CA ALA A 279 24.13 -14.37 0.74
C ALA A 279 22.73 -14.52 0.10
N ALA A 280 22.65 -14.77 -1.21
CA ALA A 280 21.40 -15.12 -1.91
C ALA A 280 20.75 -16.38 -1.33
N ASN A 281 21.55 -17.44 -1.11
CA ASN A 281 21.08 -18.66 -0.47
C ASN A 281 20.75 -18.47 1.03
N THR A 282 21.18 -17.38 1.66
CA THR A 282 20.79 -17.03 3.04
C THR A 282 19.44 -16.31 3.05
N ALA A 283 19.25 -15.29 2.20
CA ALA A 283 17.98 -14.57 2.05
C ALA A 283 16.79 -15.51 1.75
N ILE A 284 16.97 -16.45 0.82
CA ILE A 284 15.94 -17.46 0.49
C ILE A 284 15.61 -18.33 1.71
N LYS A 285 16.60 -18.72 2.53
CA LYS A 285 16.38 -19.50 3.76
C LYS A 285 15.68 -18.70 4.86
N GLU A 286 15.95 -17.41 4.98
CA GLU A 286 15.34 -16.53 5.99
C GLU A 286 13.84 -16.34 5.69
N GLN A 287 13.47 -16.12 4.42
CA GLN A 287 12.07 -16.06 3.98
C GLN A 287 11.33 -17.41 4.18
N LEU A 288 11.97 -18.53 3.82
CA LEU A 288 11.46 -19.87 4.12
C LEU A 288 11.27 -20.09 5.63
N GLN A 289 12.21 -19.63 6.47
CA GLN A 289 12.12 -19.79 7.93
C GLN A 289 10.93 -19.00 8.51
N ALA A 290 10.73 -17.76 8.06
CA ALA A 290 9.58 -16.92 8.39
C ALA A 290 8.25 -17.64 8.06
N GLY A 291 8.21 -18.37 6.94
CA GLY A 291 7.10 -19.24 6.57
C GLY A 291 6.68 -19.12 5.11
N HIS A 292 7.30 -18.21 4.36
CA HIS A 292 6.89 -17.83 3.02
C HIS A 292 7.41 -18.85 1.98
N GLY A 293 6.65 -19.09 0.93
CA GLY A 293 7.11 -19.88 -0.21
C GLY A 293 7.88 -19.01 -1.19
N VAL A 294 9.07 -19.43 -1.64
CA VAL A 294 9.90 -18.62 -2.55
C VAL A 294 9.78 -19.13 -3.97
N ALA A 295 9.11 -18.39 -4.84
CA ALA A 295 9.00 -18.68 -6.26
C ALA A 295 10.30 -18.33 -7.00
N ILE A 296 10.72 -19.16 -7.95
CA ILE A 296 11.93 -18.96 -8.77
C ILE A 296 11.66 -19.33 -10.23
N ALA A 297 12.42 -18.73 -11.15
CA ALA A 297 12.59 -19.25 -12.51
C ALA A 297 13.95 -19.94 -12.67
N PHE A 298 14.04 -20.98 -13.50
CA PHE A 298 15.29 -21.69 -13.82
C PHE A 298 15.22 -22.43 -15.16
N MET A 299 16.33 -23.03 -15.61
CA MET A 299 16.34 -23.97 -16.72
C MET A 299 15.95 -25.36 -16.22
N ALA A 300 14.70 -25.78 -16.46
CA ALA A 300 14.27 -27.12 -16.07
C ALA A 300 14.65 -28.19 -17.09
N ASP A 301 15.04 -29.36 -16.59
CA ASP A 301 15.11 -30.59 -17.37
C ASP A 301 13.70 -31.20 -17.55
N GLN A 302 13.29 -31.46 -18.81
CA GLN A 302 11.99 -32.07 -19.14
C GLN A 302 11.95 -33.59 -18.90
N SER A 303 12.58 -34.05 -17.81
CA SER A 303 12.65 -35.45 -17.43
C SER A 303 11.28 -36.00 -16.99
N ARG A 304 11.08 -37.29 -17.26
CA ARG A 304 9.88 -38.07 -16.93
C ARG A 304 10.29 -39.28 -16.09
N PRO A 305 9.37 -39.92 -15.34
CA PRO A 305 9.71 -41.06 -14.49
C PRO A 305 10.46 -42.17 -15.24
N GLY A 306 11.71 -42.44 -14.83
CA GLY A 306 12.59 -43.42 -15.47
C GLY A 306 13.17 -43.01 -16.83
N GLN A 307 12.95 -41.78 -17.30
CA GLN A 307 13.49 -41.26 -18.56
C GLN A 307 14.77 -40.45 -18.33
N ILE A 308 15.88 -40.98 -18.81
CA ILE A 308 17.12 -40.22 -19.03
C ILE A 308 16.91 -39.26 -20.20
N THR A 309 17.26 -37.98 -20.02
CA THR A 309 17.13 -36.91 -21.01
C THR A 309 18.46 -36.58 -21.69
N ASN A 310 18.38 -35.86 -22.80
CA ASN A 310 19.55 -35.43 -23.59
C ASN A 310 20.21 -34.15 -23.03
N THR A 311 19.50 -33.39 -22.18
CA THR A 311 20.02 -32.24 -21.42
C THR A 311 20.87 -32.72 -20.25
N GLY A 312 20.31 -33.59 -19.41
CA GLY A 312 21.04 -34.28 -18.34
C GLY A 312 21.29 -33.48 -17.07
N TYR A 313 20.47 -32.45 -16.82
CA TYR A 313 20.50 -31.68 -15.58
C TYR A 313 19.74 -32.39 -14.45
N MET A 314 18.74 -33.22 -14.76
CA MET A 314 18.03 -34.06 -13.77
C MET A 314 18.62 -35.47 -13.68
N ASN A 315 18.81 -35.96 -12.46
CA ASN A 315 18.99 -37.38 -12.16
C ASN A 315 17.62 -38.04 -11.91
N PRO A 316 17.12 -38.92 -12.82
CA PRO A 316 15.76 -39.48 -12.73
C PRO A 316 15.61 -40.63 -11.71
N GLN A 317 16.65 -40.94 -10.93
CA GLN A 317 16.60 -41.92 -9.84
C GLN A 317 16.49 -41.27 -8.46
N THR A 318 17.13 -40.11 -8.27
CA THR A 318 17.11 -39.33 -7.01
C THR A 318 16.15 -38.14 -7.04
N TRP A 319 15.72 -37.73 -8.25
CA TRP A 319 15.04 -36.47 -8.53
C TRP A 319 15.83 -35.25 -8.05
N ALA A 320 17.14 -35.29 -8.28
CA ALA A 320 18.06 -34.19 -8.02
C ALA A 320 18.42 -33.47 -9.32
N HIS A 321 18.17 -32.15 -9.38
CA HIS A 321 18.39 -31.29 -10.53
C HIS A 321 19.55 -30.31 -10.32
N TYR A 322 20.41 -30.18 -11.32
CA TYR A 322 21.46 -29.17 -11.37
C TYR A 322 21.81 -28.82 -12.82
N THR A 323 21.42 -27.62 -13.26
CA THR A 323 21.92 -27.02 -14.50
C THR A 323 23.30 -26.41 -14.24
N TYR A 324 24.32 -27.09 -14.75
CA TYR A 324 25.73 -26.74 -14.63
C TYR A 324 26.23 -25.73 -15.69
N ASP A 325 25.38 -25.38 -16.67
CA ASP A 325 25.68 -24.40 -17.73
C ASP A 325 24.91 -23.08 -17.49
N LYS A 326 25.49 -21.92 -17.81
CA LYS A 326 24.75 -20.64 -17.79
C LYS A 326 23.93 -20.50 -19.09
N VAL A 327 22.71 -21.01 -19.06
CA VAL A 327 21.77 -21.05 -20.22
C VAL A 327 20.44 -20.35 -19.90
N PRO A 328 19.64 -19.97 -20.90
CA PRO A 328 18.33 -19.35 -20.67
C PRO A 328 17.37 -20.22 -19.85
N ILE A 329 16.61 -19.58 -18.97
CA ILE A 329 15.54 -20.18 -18.18
C ILE A 329 14.37 -20.66 -19.05
N THR A 330 13.62 -21.65 -18.55
CA THR A 330 12.50 -22.30 -19.28
C THR A 330 11.29 -22.64 -18.42
N HIS A 331 11.38 -22.55 -17.09
CA HIS A 331 10.34 -23.00 -16.17
C HIS A 331 10.38 -22.23 -14.84
N ALA A 332 9.27 -22.24 -14.11
CA ALA A 332 9.15 -21.61 -12.79
C ALA A 332 8.46 -22.55 -11.77
N VAL A 333 8.93 -22.47 -10.51
CA VAL A 333 8.64 -23.41 -9.41
C VAL A 333 8.79 -22.73 -8.05
N THR A 334 8.29 -23.36 -6.97
CA THR A 334 8.35 -22.79 -5.60
C THR A 334 9.29 -23.60 -4.72
N ILE A 335 10.30 -22.97 -4.13
CA ILE A 335 11.09 -23.53 -3.03
C ILE A 335 10.23 -23.52 -1.75
N VAL A 336 10.21 -24.64 -1.02
CA VAL A 336 9.45 -24.82 0.23
C VAL A 336 10.28 -25.40 1.38
N GLY A 337 11.60 -25.48 1.22
CA GLY A 337 12.52 -26.00 2.22
C GLY A 337 13.94 -26.18 1.68
N TRP A 338 14.84 -26.69 2.53
CA TRP A 338 16.25 -26.89 2.20
C TRP A 338 16.89 -28.00 3.03
N ASP A 339 18.00 -28.57 2.56
CA ASP A 339 18.82 -29.56 3.26
C ASP A 339 20.30 -29.37 2.90
N ASP A 340 21.07 -28.79 3.84
CA ASP A 340 22.52 -28.54 3.71
C ASP A 340 23.35 -29.83 3.70
N SER A 341 22.75 -30.96 4.07
CA SER A 341 23.38 -32.28 4.05
C SER A 341 23.00 -33.12 2.82
N TYR A 342 22.21 -32.58 1.90
CA TYR A 342 21.81 -33.29 0.69
C TYR A 342 23.00 -33.50 -0.24
N SER A 343 23.47 -34.76 -0.33
CA SER A 343 24.76 -35.06 -0.95
C SER A 343 24.77 -34.73 -2.45
N LYS A 344 25.86 -34.08 -2.88
CA LYS A 344 26.14 -33.79 -4.29
C LYS A 344 26.19 -35.03 -5.20
N GLU A 345 26.48 -36.19 -4.62
CA GLU A 345 26.54 -37.47 -5.32
C GLU A 345 25.16 -37.96 -5.78
N ASN A 346 24.07 -37.31 -5.34
CA ASN A 346 22.72 -37.56 -5.83
C ASN A 346 22.43 -36.90 -7.20
N PHE A 347 23.20 -35.89 -7.60
CA PHE A 347 22.99 -35.12 -8.83
C PHE A 347 23.74 -35.71 -10.03
N GLY A 348 23.46 -35.14 -11.21
CA GLY A 348 24.06 -35.53 -12.48
C GLY A 348 23.34 -36.74 -13.10
N ASN A 349 22.98 -36.61 -14.37
CA ASN A 349 22.27 -37.64 -15.12
C ASN A 349 23.20 -38.84 -15.44
N PRO A 350 22.86 -40.08 -15.05
CA PRO A 350 23.70 -41.24 -15.29
C PRO A 350 23.67 -41.69 -16.76
N ASN A 351 24.80 -42.17 -17.26
CA ASN A 351 24.94 -42.70 -18.60
C ASN A 351 24.01 -43.92 -18.83
N PRO A 352 23.13 -43.94 -19.86
CA PRO A 352 22.21 -45.05 -20.11
C PRO A 352 22.85 -46.44 -20.30
N ALA A 353 24.13 -46.50 -20.67
CA ALA A 353 24.83 -47.74 -21.00
C ALA A 353 25.77 -48.25 -19.89
N THR A 354 26.32 -47.36 -19.05
CA THR A 354 27.23 -47.74 -17.94
C THR A 354 26.65 -47.51 -16.55
N GLY A 355 25.65 -46.63 -16.41
CA GLY A 355 25.12 -46.18 -15.11
C GLY A 355 26.04 -45.20 -14.37
N GLU A 356 27.16 -44.79 -14.96
CA GLU A 356 28.11 -43.85 -14.37
C GLU A 356 27.63 -42.41 -14.59
N VAL A 357 27.74 -41.57 -13.56
CA VAL A 357 27.52 -40.11 -13.63
C VAL A 357 28.85 -39.43 -13.98
N ASP A 358 28.82 -38.39 -14.81
CA ASP A 358 30.00 -37.56 -15.04
C ASP A 358 30.20 -36.60 -13.84
N PRO A 359 31.35 -36.61 -13.14
CA PRO A 359 31.58 -35.75 -11.98
C PRO A 359 31.60 -34.24 -12.29
N SER A 360 31.69 -33.84 -13.56
CA SER A 360 31.53 -32.44 -13.97
C SER A 360 30.07 -31.98 -14.02
N HIS A 361 29.11 -32.92 -14.04
CA HIS A 361 27.67 -32.67 -13.98
C HIS A 361 27.12 -32.74 -12.53
N GLN A 362 27.99 -32.83 -11.53
CA GLN A 362 27.66 -32.76 -10.10
C GLN A 362 27.99 -31.36 -9.54
N PRO A 363 27.26 -30.84 -8.54
CA PRO A 363 27.58 -29.55 -7.95
C PRO A 363 28.89 -29.59 -7.15
N PRO A 364 29.54 -28.44 -6.90
CA PRO A 364 30.84 -28.40 -6.24
C PRO A 364 30.80 -28.91 -4.79
N GLY A 365 29.70 -28.62 -4.07
CA GLY A 365 29.46 -29.04 -2.69
C GLY A 365 28.08 -29.67 -2.50
N ASP A 366 27.86 -30.22 -1.31
CA ASP A 366 26.54 -30.70 -0.85
C ASP A 366 25.59 -29.50 -0.59
N GLY A 367 24.28 -29.77 -0.56
CA GLY A 367 23.24 -28.77 -0.26
C GLY A 367 22.20 -28.61 -1.37
N ALA A 368 20.92 -28.66 -1.01
CA ALA A 368 19.82 -28.58 -1.97
C ALA A 368 18.55 -27.92 -1.42
N TRP A 369 17.87 -27.20 -2.30
CA TRP A 369 16.49 -26.75 -2.13
C TRP A 369 15.51 -27.90 -2.26
N ILE A 370 14.42 -27.85 -1.51
CA ILE A 370 13.25 -28.72 -1.63
C ILE A 370 12.19 -27.93 -2.42
N VAL A 371 11.84 -28.41 -3.61
CA VAL A 371 11.09 -27.62 -4.59
C VAL A 371 9.76 -28.29 -4.94
N LYS A 372 8.67 -27.52 -4.86
CA LYS A 372 7.32 -27.85 -5.35
C LYS A 372 7.24 -27.52 -6.85
N ASN A 373 6.95 -28.52 -7.67
CA ASN A 373 6.74 -28.33 -9.11
C ASN A 373 5.24 -28.14 -9.43
N SER A 374 4.91 -27.92 -10.70
CA SER A 374 3.54 -27.74 -11.26
C SER A 374 3.20 -28.78 -12.34
N TRP A 375 3.84 -29.95 -12.29
CA TRP A 375 3.67 -31.06 -13.25
C TRP A 375 2.86 -32.24 -12.69
N GLY A 376 1.97 -31.96 -11.74
CA GLY A 376 1.09 -32.95 -11.10
C GLY A 376 1.80 -33.93 -10.16
N SER A 377 0.99 -34.78 -9.52
CA SER A 377 1.43 -35.82 -8.59
C SER A 377 0.65 -37.13 -8.83
N LYS A 378 1.02 -38.21 -8.15
CA LYS A 378 0.28 -39.49 -8.22
C LYS A 378 -1.03 -39.51 -7.40
N ASP A 379 -1.19 -38.57 -6.47
CA ASP A 379 -2.27 -38.56 -5.46
C ASP A 379 -3.22 -37.36 -5.61
N GLY A 380 -2.99 -36.48 -6.60
CA GLY A 380 -3.68 -35.18 -6.72
C GLY A 380 -5.14 -35.21 -7.17
N GLY A 381 -5.64 -36.34 -7.70
CA GLY A 381 -6.93 -36.42 -8.41
C GLY A 381 -6.96 -35.62 -9.72
N PHE A 382 -7.90 -35.89 -10.63
CA PHE A 382 -8.02 -35.12 -11.88
C PHE A 382 -8.36 -33.64 -11.59
N PRO A 383 -7.70 -32.64 -12.22
CA PRO A 383 -6.69 -32.74 -13.30
C PRO A 383 -5.24 -32.92 -12.82
N ASN A 384 -4.98 -32.81 -11.52
CA ASN A 384 -3.65 -32.78 -10.91
C ASN A 384 -2.94 -34.16 -10.82
N GLU A 385 -3.65 -35.25 -11.14
CA GLU A 385 -3.12 -36.62 -11.15
C GLU A 385 -2.41 -36.95 -12.47
N VAL A 386 -1.10 -37.17 -12.41
CA VAL A 386 -0.31 -37.72 -13.51
C VAL A 386 -0.04 -39.21 -13.27
N PRO A 387 -0.37 -40.12 -14.20
CA PRO A 387 -0.21 -41.57 -13.99
C PRO A 387 1.22 -41.99 -13.59
N GLY A 388 1.37 -42.46 -12.35
CA GLY A 388 2.66 -42.85 -11.74
C GLY A 388 3.36 -41.73 -10.96
N GLY A 389 2.90 -40.49 -11.10
CA GLY A 389 3.45 -39.28 -10.47
C GLY A 389 4.76 -38.80 -11.08
N TRP A 390 5.07 -37.52 -10.86
CA TRP A 390 6.38 -36.93 -11.16
C TRP A 390 7.15 -36.68 -9.85
N GLY A 391 8.49 -36.56 -9.91
CA GLY A 391 9.30 -36.20 -8.74
C GLY A 391 9.45 -37.29 -7.68
N ILE A 392 10.01 -36.91 -6.54
CA ILE A 392 10.32 -37.75 -5.37
C ILE A 392 9.08 -38.56 -4.97
N ASP A 393 9.19 -39.89 -5.01
CA ASP A 393 8.10 -40.84 -4.77
C ASP A 393 6.78 -40.56 -5.54
N GLY A 394 6.83 -39.82 -6.66
CA GLY A 394 5.66 -39.39 -7.43
C GLY A 394 4.84 -38.25 -6.80
N SER A 395 5.39 -37.53 -5.82
CA SER A 395 4.71 -36.48 -5.06
C SER A 395 4.67 -35.10 -5.73
N GLY A 396 5.35 -34.92 -6.87
CA GLY A 396 5.51 -33.64 -7.56
C GLY A 396 6.67 -32.77 -7.05
N TYR A 397 7.38 -33.18 -6.00
CA TYR A 397 8.53 -32.46 -5.44
C TYR A 397 9.87 -32.96 -6.02
N PHE A 398 10.89 -32.11 -6.02
CA PHE A 398 12.26 -32.49 -6.41
C PHE A 398 13.32 -31.72 -5.59
N TYR A 399 14.59 -32.14 -5.69
CA TYR A 399 15.72 -31.42 -5.11
C TYR A 399 16.42 -30.57 -6.18
N LEU A 400 16.70 -29.31 -5.89
CA LEU A 400 17.45 -28.40 -6.77
C LEU A 400 18.75 -27.96 -6.09
N SER A 401 19.87 -28.03 -6.79
CA SER A 401 21.19 -27.64 -6.27
C SER A 401 21.24 -26.17 -5.86
N TYR A 402 21.87 -25.87 -4.71
CA TYR A 402 22.23 -24.50 -4.30
C TYR A 402 23.17 -23.77 -5.29
N TYR A 403 23.78 -24.51 -6.22
CA TYR A 403 24.78 -24.02 -7.16
C TYR A 403 24.25 -23.94 -8.60
N ASP A 404 22.96 -24.16 -8.83
CA ASP A 404 22.34 -24.08 -10.16
C ASP A 404 22.52 -22.68 -10.76
N LYS A 405 23.10 -22.62 -11.96
CA LYS A 405 23.54 -21.36 -12.59
C LYS A 405 22.41 -20.58 -13.25
N THR A 406 21.19 -21.11 -13.20
CA THR A 406 20.03 -20.59 -13.93
C THR A 406 18.87 -20.15 -13.04
N ILE A 407 18.93 -20.40 -11.72
CA ILE A 407 17.98 -19.81 -10.76
C ILE A 407 18.02 -18.29 -10.91
N SER A 408 16.89 -17.68 -11.24
CA SER A 408 16.76 -16.22 -11.34
C SER A 408 15.39 -15.75 -10.88
N LYS A 409 15.34 -14.45 -10.56
CA LYS A 409 14.21 -13.71 -9.97
C LYS A 409 13.53 -14.45 -8.79
N PRO A 410 14.26 -14.83 -7.71
CA PRO A 410 13.61 -15.40 -6.54
C PRO A 410 12.72 -14.35 -5.89
N GLU A 411 11.43 -14.63 -5.72
CA GLU A 411 10.43 -13.71 -5.22
C GLU A 411 9.49 -14.42 -4.27
N THR A 412 9.00 -13.73 -3.25
CA THR A 412 8.06 -14.27 -2.27
C THR A 412 7.00 -13.23 -1.95
N PHE A 413 5.83 -13.71 -1.54
CA PHE A 413 4.62 -12.92 -1.37
C PHE A 413 4.09 -13.10 0.05
N ASP A 414 3.70 -12.01 0.68
CA ASP A 414 3.16 -11.96 2.04
C ASP A 414 1.80 -11.26 2.03
N PHE A 415 0.90 -11.67 2.92
CA PHE A 415 -0.54 -11.39 2.78
C PHE A 415 -1.17 -11.06 4.12
N ASP A 416 -2.05 -10.05 4.16
CA ASP A 416 -2.80 -9.74 5.37
C ASP A 416 -3.92 -10.78 5.58
N VAL A 417 -3.59 -11.87 6.26
CA VAL A 417 -4.52 -13.00 6.48
C VAL A 417 -5.71 -12.58 7.36
N GLU A 418 -5.63 -11.49 8.10
CA GLU A 418 -6.78 -10.95 8.83
C GLU A 418 -7.86 -10.41 7.88
N SER A 419 -7.50 -10.03 6.64
CA SER A 419 -8.46 -9.66 5.59
C SER A 419 -9.38 -10.81 5.15
N ILE A 420 -9.02 -12.08 5.42
CA ILE A 420 -9.83 -13.27 5.08
C ILE A 420 -11.03 -13.41 6.03
N VAL A 421 -10.90 -12.92 7.26
CA VAL A 421 -11.92 -13.02 8.33
C VAL A 421 -12.57 -11.69 8.67
N ASP A 422 -12.38 -10.68 7.83
CA ASP A 422 -12.98 -9.37 7.94
C ASP A 422 -14.49 -9.40 7.62
N GLU A 423 -15.27 -8.49 8.23
CA GLU A 423 -16.69 -8.31 7.91
C GLU A 423 -16.91 -7.28 6.78
N ARG A 424 -15.85 -6.60 6.32
CA ARG A 424 -15.89 -5.61 5.22
C ARG A 424 -15.99 -6.29 3.86
N GLU A 425 -17.08 -6.04 3.13
CA GLU A 425 -17.33 -6.65 1.81
C GLU A 425 -16.40 -6.15 0.69
N SER A 426 -15.74 -4.99 0.84
CA SER A 426 -14.76 -4.48 -0.12
C SER A 426 -13.86 -3.36 0.46
N TYR A 427 -12.82 -3.00 -0.30
CA TYR A 427 -11.98 -1.82 -0.11
C TYR A 427 -11.67 -1.16 -1.46
N SER A 428 -11.10 0.04 -1.43
CA SER A 428 -10.67 0.79 -2.62
C SER A 428 -9.17 1.05 -2.57
N ILE A 429 -8.55 0.99 -3.75
CA ILE A 429 -7.14 1.32 -3.94
C ILE A 429 -7.10 2.58 -4.81
N TYR A 430 -6.57 3.68 -4.28
CA TYR A 430 -6.19 4.83 -5.09
C TYR A 430 -4.85 4.53 -5.74
N GLN A 431 -4.82 4.42 -7.07
CA GLN A 431 -3.68 3.98 -7.88
C GLN A 431 -3.83 4.47 -9.32
N TYR A 432 -2.72 4.45 -10.07
CA TYR A 432 -2.71 4.77 -11.50
C TYR A 432 -1.92 3.78 -12.35
N ASP A 433 -1.26 2.83 -11.70
CA ASP A 433 -0.30 1.88 -12.27
C ASP A 433 -0.96 0.50 -12.43
N TYR A 434 -1.61 0.28 -13.58
CA TYR A 434 -2.23 -1.00 -13.93
C TYR A 434 -1.45 -1.80 -14.98
N MET A 435 -0.32 -1.30 -15.50
CA MET A 435 0.49 -2.00 -16.51
C MET A 435 1.31 -3.15 -15.88
N PRO A 436 1.01 -4.44 -16.11
CA PRO A 436 1.77 -5.52 -15.49
C PRO A 436 3.19 -5.55 -16.05
N SER A 437 4.16 -5.37 -15.15
CA SER A 437 5.52 -4.98 -15.51
C SER A 437 6.47 -6.15 -15.63
N GLN A 438 7.44 -6.06 -16.53
CA GLN A 438 8.52 -7.05 -16.60
C GLN A 438 9.55 -6.87 -15.47
N SER A 439 9.63 -5.65 -14.95
CA SER A 439 10.51 -5.22 -13.87
C SER A 439 10.20 -3.77 -13.54
N THR A 440 10.04 -3.50 -12.24
CA THR A 440 10.26 -2.18 -11.69
C THR A 440 11.66 -1.71 -12.13
N ALA A 441 11.74 -0.58 -12.82
CA ALA A 441 12.98 0.11 -13.10
C ALA A 441 13.19 1.21 -12.05
N ALA A 442 14.41 1.75 -11.95
CA ALA A 442 14.64 2.91 -11.11
C ALA A 442 15.74 3.83 -11.64
N GLN A 443 15.57 5.12 -11.36
CA GLN A 443 16.62 6.13 -11.44
C GLN A 443 17.21 6.35 -10.04
N SER A 444 18.53 6.55 -9.96
CA SER A 444 19.19 7.00 -8.73
C SER A 444 19.84 8.38 -8.87
N ASP A 445 19.97 9.09 -7.74
CA ASP A 445 20.77 10.32 -7.65
C ASP A 445 21.39 10.48 -6.24
N THR A 446 22.54 11.14 -6.17
CA THR A 446 23.16 11.60 -4.92
C THR A 446 22.39 12.75 -4.26
N ARG A 447 21.64 13.51 -5.07
CA ARG A 447 20.74 14.60 -4.67
C ARG A 447 19.39 14.00 -4.31
N GLN A 448 18.61 14.69 -3.45
CA GLN A 448 17.26 14.23 -3.16
C GLN A 448 16.38 14.30 -4.41
N ILE A 449 15.89 13.14 -4.83
CA ILE A 449 14.78 12.97 -5.76
C ILE A 449 13.58 12.43 -4.97
N GLN A 450 12.37 12.78 -5.41
CA GLN A 450 11.11 12.32 -4.82
C GLN A 450 10.09 12.12 -5.92
N GLU A 451 9.16 11.19 -5.70
CA GLU A 451 8.06 10.84 -6.58
C GLU A 451 6.74 11.07 -5.85
N ALA A 452 5.64 11.34 -6.56
CA ALA A 452 4.35 11.56 -5.94
C ALA A 452 3.19 11.25 -6.89
N ASN A 453 2.11 10.71 -6.35
CA ASN A 453 0.81 10.59 -7.01
C ASN A 453 -0.22 11.50 -6.32
N VAL A 454 -1.16 12.05 -7.09
CA VAL A 454 -2.24 12.93 -6.61
C VAL A 454 -3.59 12.31 -6.97
N PHE A 455 -4.40 12.05 -5.96
CA PHE A 455 -5.68 11.34 -6.06
C PHE A 455 -6.85 12.23 -5.65
N ALA A 456 -8.05 11.94 -6.17
CA ALA A 456 -9.30 12.51 -5.67
C ALA A 456 -10.02 11.51 -4.75
N SER A 457 -10.41 11.94 -3.55
CA SER A 457 -11.13 11.10 -2.58
C SER A 457 -12.53 10.71 -3.08
N ALA A 458 -12.91 9.44 -2.88
CA ALA A 458 -14.28 8.95 -3.12
C ALA A 458 -15.27 9.29 -1.99
N GLY A 459 -14.77 9.77 -0.84
CA GLY A 459 -15.57 10.05 0.37
C GLY A 459 -16.16 8.81 1.05
N GLY A 460 -16.47 8.91 2.35
CA GLY A 460 -17.05 7.80 3.14
C GLY A 460 -16.10 6.63 3.46
N GLN A 461 -14.84 6.76 3.09
CA GLN A 461 -13.78 5.78 3.31
C GLN A 461 -12.62 6.40 4.08
N THR A 462 -11.85 5.55 4.77
CA THR A 462 -10.66 5.94 5.52
C THR A 462 -9.44 5.28 4.91
N VAL A 463 -8.49 6.09 4.44
CA VAL A 463 -7.15 5.65 4.01
C VAL A 463 -6.39 5.19 5.24
N ARG A 464 -5.93 3.93 5.22
CA ARG A 464 -5.25 3.28 6.37
C ARG A 464 -3.86 2.77 6.03
N LYS A 465 -3.61 2.31 4.80
CA LYS A 465 -2.29 1.85 4.36
C LYS A 465 -1.82 2.64 3.13
N LEU A 466 -0.52 2.86 3.02
CA LEU A 466 0.15 3.40 1.82
C LEU A 466 1.16 2.36 1.30
N THR A 467 1.41 2.33 0.00
CA THR A 467 2.30 1.33 -0.61
C THR A 467 3.31 1.95 -1.55
N CYS A 468 4.43 1.25 -1.75
CA CYS A 468 5.48 1.61 -2.71
C CYS A 468 6.19 0.35 -3.23
N GLU A 469 6.75 0.41 -4.44
CA GLU A 469 7.81 -0.53 -4.84
C GLU A 469 9.21 0.05 -4.65
N THR A 470 10.14 -0.74 -4.13
CA THR A 470 11.58 -0.38 -4.08
C THR A 470 12.43 -1.38 -4.85
N THR A 471 13.42 -0.88 -5.60
CA THR A 471 14.34 -1.72 -6.40
C THR A 471 15.61 -2.14 -5.65
N ARG A 472 15.66 -1.93 -4.33
CA ARG A 472 16.90 -1.95 -3.54
C ARG A 472 16.70 -2.52 -2.12
N PRO A 473 17.51 -3.48 -1.67
CA PRO A 473 17.56 -3.85 -0.25
C PRO A 473 18.14 -2.71 0.61
N ASN A 474 17.85 -2.75 1.92
CA ASN A 474 18.25 -1.75 2.91
C ASN A 474 17.82 -0.31 2.50
N THR A 475 16.61 -0.19 1.95
CA THR A 475 16.03 1.09 1.51
C THR A 475 15.17 1.70 2.60
N GLU A 476 15.57 2.89 3.05
CA GLU A 476 14.79 3.74 3.93
C GLU A 476 13.73 4.50 3.10
N VAL A 477 12.46 4.32 3.43
CA VAL A 477 11.33 4.91 2.70
C VAL A 477 10.56 5.86 3.62
N THR A 478 10.31 7.08 3.14
CA THR A 478 9.47 8.07 3.84
C THR A 478 8.29 8.48 2.96
N PHE A 479 7.08 8.34 3.50
CA PHE A 479 5.84 8.84 2.89
C PHE A 479 5.41 10.13 3.61
N GLU A 480 4.96 11.12 2.83
CA GLU A 480 4.30 12.33 3.32
C GLU A 480 2.97 12.51 2.58
N VAL A 481 1.88 12.71 3.31
CA VAL A 481 0.53 12.90 2.73
C VAL A 481 0.11 14.35 2.89
N TYR A 482 -0.43 14.96 1.84
CA TYR A 482 -0.99 16.31 1.88
C TYR A 482 -2.42 16.34 1.33
N GLN A 483 -3.36 16.92 2.06
CA GLN A 483 -4.64 17.42 1.51
C GLN A 483 -4.33 18.69 0.73
N LEU A 484 -4.70 18.76 -0.55
CA LEU A 484 -4.27 19.85 -1.44
C LEU A 484 -5.27 21.00 -1.49
N ASP A 485 -4.75 22.22 -1.67
CA ASP A 485 -5.56 23.44 -1.88
C ASP A 485 -6.40 23.37 -3.18
N GLU A 486 -7.54 24.07 -3.25
CA GLU A 486 -8.37 24.15 -4.48
C GLU A 486 -7.61 24.67 -5.72
N ASP A 487 -6.54 25.44 -5.52
CA ASP A 487 -5.65 25.95 -6.58
C ASP A 487 -4.24 25.33 -6.54
N ALA A 488 -4.12 24.11 -6.03
CA ALA A 488 -2.88 23.36 -5.98
C ALA A 488 -2.26 23.13 -7.36
N THR A 489 -0.97 23.46 -7.49
CA THR A 489 -0.17 23.25 -8.71
C THR A 489 1.03 22.32 -8.50
N THR A 490 1.20 21.81 -7.29
CA THR A 490 2.27 20.87 -6.89
C THR A 490 1.72 19.92 -5.81
N PRO A 491 2.27 18.69 -5.67
CA PRO A 491 1.79 17.70 -4.69
C PRO A 491 2.14 18.04 -3.22
N VAL A 492 2.56 19.27 -2.92
CA VAL A 492 2.89 19.74 -1.56
C VAL A 492 2.22 21.07 -1.19
N GLN A 493 1.28 21.55 -2.03
CA GLN A 493 0.53 22.78 -1.80
C GLN A 493 -0.79 22.46 -1.06
N GLY A 494 -0.73 22.45 0.28
CA GLY A 494 -1.88 22.25 1.16
C GLY A 494 -1.50 21.82 2.58
N GLU A 495 -2.43 21.19 3.31
CA GLU A 495 -2.22 20.72 4.70
C GLU A 495 -1.60 19.31 4.73
N LYS A 496 -0.49 19.14 5.44
CA LYS A 496 0.15 17.83 5.65
C LYS A 496 -0.64 17.00 6.65
N LEU A 497 -1.24 15.90 6.20
CA LEU A 497 -2.04 14.98 7.01
C LEU A 497 -1.21 13.96 7.79
N ALA A 498 -0.15 13.42 7.16
CA ALA A 498 0.63 12.32 7.72
C ALA A 498 2.11 12.38 7.33
N THR A 499 2.95 11.74 8.14
CA THR A 499 4.32 11.35 7.79
C THR A 499 4.65 10.01 8.43
N VAL A 500 4.92 9.00 7.62
CA VAL A 500 5.28 7.65 8.06
C VAL A 500 6.55 7.18 7.38
N LYS A 501 7.28 6.28 8.03
CA LYS A 501 8.64 5.92 7.64
C LYS A 501 8.99 4.48 7.99
N ALA A 502 9.55 3.75 7.03
CA ALA A 502 10.01 2.37 7.18
C ALA A 502 11.44 2.20 6.63
N THR A 503 11.97 0.99 6.75
CA THR A 503 13.19 0.56 6.07
C THR A 503 13.04 -0.90 5.71
N TYR A 504 13.17 -1.23 4.43
CA TYR A 504 12.92 -2.57 3.91
C TYR A 504 14.25 -3.27 3.63
N ASP A 505 14.44 -4.48 4.16
CA ASP A 505 15.69 -5.24 4.01
C ASP A 505 15.85 -5.85 2.60
N PHE A 506 14.77 -5.94 1.82
CA PHE A 506 14.75 -6.38 0.42
C PHE A 506 14.02 -5.36 -0.47
N GLY A 507 14.18 -5.47 -1.80
CA GLY A 507 13.30 -4.78 -2.75
C GLY A 507 12.02 -5.58 -3.03
N GLY A 508 11.10 -5.00 -3.79
CA GLY A 508 9.77 -5.54 -4.09
C GLY A 508 8.67 -4.53 -3.74
N PHE A 509 7.46 -5.02 -3.48
CA PHE A 509 6.31 -4.22 -3.07
C PHE A 509 6.17 -4.17 -1.55
N HIS A 510 5.90 -2.99 -1.00
CA HIS A 510 5.85 -2.78 0.44
C HIS A 510 4.65 -1.93 0.88
N THR A 511 4.16 -2.19 2.09
CA THR A 511 2.97 -1.56 2.67
C THR A 511 3.24 -1.00 4.06
N ILE A 512 2.79 0.22 4.33
CA ILE A 512 2.92 0.87 5.64
C ILE A 512 1.54 1.32 6.16
N ASP A 513 1.23 0.91 7.39
CA ASP A 513 0.03 1.35 8.12
C ASP A 513 0.22 2.77 8.66
N LEU A 514 -0.80 3.61 8.54
CA LEU A 514 -0.82 5.00 9.00
C LEU A 514 -1.16 5.13 10.50
N GLY A 515 -1.78 4.12 11.11
CA GLY A 515 -2.15 4.12 12.52
C GLY A 515 -3.08 5.28 12.91
N ASP A 516 -2.66 6.10 13.86
CA ASP A 516 -3.39 7.30 14.29
C ASP A 516 -3.37 8.44 13.24
N GLN A 517 -2.42 8.39 12.29
CA GLN A 517 -2.34 9.28 11.14
C GLN A 517 -3.24 8.85 9.96
N ALA A 518 -4.04 7.80 10.09
CA ALA A 518 -5.09 7.46 9.13
C ALA A 518 -6.05 8.66 8.93
N PHE A 519 -6.64 8.78 7.73
CA PHE A 519 -7.41 9.96 7.34
C PHE A 519 -8.59 9.65 6.42
N SER A 520 -9.59 10.53 6.41
CA SER A 520 -10.76 10.46 5.52
C SER A 520 -11.06 11.86 5.01
N LEU A 521 -11.16 12.05 3.69
CA LEU A 521 -11.48 13.33 3.05
C LEU A 521 -12.86 13.29 2.38
N PRO A 522 -13.60 14.42 2.32
CA PRO A 522 -14.81 14.57 1.51
C PRO A 522 -14.64 14.14 0.04
N GLU A 523 -15.74 13.76 -0.60
CA GLU A 523 -15.74 13.31 -2.00
C GLU A 523 -15.31 14.46 -2.94
N GLY A 524 -14.33 14.18 -3.80
CA GLY A 524 -13.76 15.13 -4.76
C GLY A 524 -12.63 16.01 -4.22
N GLU A 525 -12.32 15.98 -2.92
CA GLU A 525 -11.11 16.64 -2.40
C GLU A 525 -9.84 15.89 -2.83
N LEU A 526 -8.79 16.65 -3.16
CA LEU A 526 -7.53 16.10 -3.63
C LEU A 526 -6.57 15.82 -2.47
N PHE A 527 -5.84 14.71 -2.55
CA PHE A 527 -4.68 14.46 -1.71
C PHE A 527 -3.51 13.92 -2.51
N SER A 528 -2.29 14.23 -2.07
CA SER A 528 -1.07 13.63 -2.59
C SER A 528 -0.52 12.57 -1.65
N VAL A 529 0.19 11.61 -2.23
CA VAL A 529 1.15 10.75 -1.51
C VAL A 529 2.52 11.03 -2.11
N VAL A 530 3.37 11.71 -1.34
CA VAL A 530 4.76 12.03 -1.68
C VAL A 530 5.66 10.98 -1.09
N LEU A 531 6.56 10.43 -1.90
CA LEU A 531 7.42 9.30 -1.58
C LEU A 531 8.90 9.67 -1.74
N THR A 532 9.71 9.24 -0.79
CA THR A 532 11.17 9.42 -0.79
C THR A 532 11.84 8.09 -0.50
N GLN A 533 12.45 7.46 -1.50
CA GLN A 533 13.26 6.25 -1.31
C GLN A 533 14.74 6.61 -1.16
N LYS A 534 15.44 5.96 -0.23
CA LYS A 534 16.88 6.14 -0.04
C LYS A 534 17.57 4.83 0.35
N CYS A 535 18.50 4.36 -0.48
CA CYS A 535 19.35 3.23 -0.15
C CYS A 535 20.33 3.65 0.97
N LEU A 536 20.40 2.87 2.06
CA LEU A 536 21.29 3.16 3.18
C LEU A 536 22.73 2.64 2.96
N ASP A 537 22.95 1.75 1.99
CA ASP A 537 24.28 1.20 1.67
C ASP A 537 25.17 2.18 0.89
N ASP A 538 24.61 2.84 -0.14
CA ASP A 538 25.33 3.81 -0.97
C ASP A 538 24.98 5.28 -0.66
N GLY A 539 23.86 5.51 0.03
CA GLY A 539 23.38 6.83 0.43
C GLY A 539 22.62 7.59 -0.67
N ASN A 540 22.38 6.99 -1.84
CA ASN A 540 21.65 7.58 -2.96
C ASN A 540 20.14 7.53 -2.72
N TYR A 541 19.44 8.49 -3.32
CA TYR A 541 17.98 8.51 -3.43
C TYR A 541 17.56 7.78 -4.70
N TYR A 542 16.39 7.16 -4.64
CA TYR A 542 15.82 6.38 -5.73
C TYR A 542 14.39 6.84 -6.05
N VAL A 543 14.02 6.68 -7.31
CA VAL A 543 12.68 6.84 -7.87
C VAL A 543 12.42 5.62 -8.73
N SER A 544 11.33 4.90 -8.46
CA SER A 544 11.03 3.58 -9.03
C SER A 544 9.76 3.65 -9.88
N PHE A 545 9.76 3.03 -11.06
CA PHE A 545 8.65 3.10 -12.01
C PHE A 545 8.59 1.86 -12.90
N ASP A 546 7.38 1.48 -13.29
CA ASP A 546 7.16 0.26 -14.06
C ASP A 546 7.34 0.46 -15.57
N THR A 547 7.84 -0.58 -16.24
CA THR A 547 8.35 -0.47 -17.61
C THR A 547 7.99 -1.65 -18.52
N GLY A 548 7.75 -1.33 -19.79
CA GLY A 548 7.53 -2.33 -20.84
C GLY A 548 7.95 -1.80 -22.21
N PHE A 549 8.44 -2.67 -23.10
CA PHE A 549 8.78 -2.24 -24.46
C PHE A 549 7.52 -1.97 -25.29
N ASP A 550 7.58 -0.92 -26.11
CA ASP A 550 6.44 -0.47 -26.90
C ASP A 550 6.17 -1.38 -28.11
N LYS A 551 4.96 -1.30 -28.67
CA LYS A 551 4.58 -2.06 -29.87
C LYS A 551 5.50 -1.83 -31.07
N ASN A 552 5.91 -0.59 -31.34
CA ASN A 552 6.82 -0.28 -32.44
C ASN A 552 8.17 -0.96 -32.23
N THR A 553 8.65 -1.08 -30.99
CA THR A 553 9.89 -1.79 -30.65
C THR A 553 9.74 -3.30 -30.76
N TRP A 554 8.59 -3.86 -30.39
CA TRP A 554 8.27 -5.25 -30.72
C TRP A 554 8.29 -5.50 -32.24
N GLU A 555 7.66 -4.64 -33.04
CA GLU A 555 7.64 -4.74 -34.51
C GLU A 555 9.06 -4.64 -35.09
N LYS A 556 9.92 -3.75 -34.59
CA LYS A 556 11.36 -3.66 -34.95
C LYS A 556 12.12 -4.95 -34.65
N ILE A 557 11.85 -5.62 -33.52
CA ILE A 557 12.50 -6.87 -33.12
C ILE A 557 12.02 -8.03 -34.01
N TYR A 558 10.71 -8.10 -34.28
CA TYR A 558 10.13 -9.09 -35.19
C TYR A 558 10.72 -8.97 -36.61
N ASP A 559 10.75 -7.76 -37.19
CA ASP A 559 11.32 -7.53 -38.53
C ASP A 559 12.81 -7.92 -38.59
N GLN A 560 13.61 -7.60 -37.55
CA GLN A 560 15.01 -8.01 -37.46
C GLN A 560 15.17 -9.53 -37.37
N ASN A 561 14.32 -10.22 -36.59
CA ASN A 561 14.33 -11.68 -36.52
C ASN A 561 13.91 -12.31 -37.86
N TYR A 562 12.93 -11.72 -38.55
CA TYR A 562 12.49 -12.16 -39.87
C TYR A 562 13.62 -12.01 -40.91
N GLU A 563 14.21 -10.81 -41.08
CA GLU A 563 15.32 -10.58 -42.02
C GLU A 563 16.54 -11.48 -41.74
N LYS A 564 16.78 -11.85 -40.47
CA LYS A 564 17.97 -12.61 -40.03
C LYS A 564 17.80 -14.12 -40.10
N TYR A 565 16.61 -14.65 -39.82
CA TYR A 565 16.40 -16.09 -39.62
C TYR A 565 15.45 -16.75 -40.63
N HIS A 566 14.56 -15.98 -41.29
CA HIS A 566 13.49 -16.52 -42.15
C HIS A 566 13.99 -17.56 -43.15
N ASP A 567 14.88 -17.19 -44.08
CA ASP A 567 15.32 -18.08 -45.16
C ASP A 567 16.02 -19.36 -44.67
N THR A 568 16.64 -19.31 -43.48
CA THR A 568 17.32 -20.46 -42.87
C THR A 568 16.31 -21.41 -42.22
N ILE A 569 15.31 -20.87 -41.52
CA ILE A 569 14.22 -21.67 -40.94
C ILE A 569 13.34 -22.24 -42.05
N PHE A 570 12.95 -21.45 -43.04
CA PHE A 570 12.16 -21.87 -44.19
C PHE A 570 12.78 -23.04 -44.95
N ALA A 571 14.08 -22.97 -45.25
CA ALA A 571 14.80 -24.07 -45.90
C ALA A 571 14.73 -25.36 -45.07
N LYS A 572 14.92 -25.25 -43.75
CA LYS A 572 14.82 -26.38 -42.81
C LYS A 572 13.39 -26.92 -42.68
N MET A 573 12.37 -26.06 -42.72
CA MET A 573 10.95 -26.47 -42.65
C MET A 573 10.50 -27.16 -43.94
N VAL A 574 10.90 -26.64 -45.12
CA VAL A 574 10.67 -27.34 -46.40
C VAL A 574 11.33 -28.72 -46.40
N GLU A 575 12.58 -28.84 -45.93
CA GLU A 575 13.25 -30.14 -45.78
C GLU A 575 12.52 -31.07 -44.80
N THR A 576 12.16 -30.57 -43.62
CA THR A 576 11.50 -31.35 -42.55
C THR A 576 10.12 -31.87 -42.99
N LEU A 577 9.28 -30.99 -43.57
CA LEU A 577 7.95 -31.36 -44.06
C LEU A 577 8.03 -32.30 -45.27
N SER A 578 8.97 -32.07 -46.19
CA SER A 578 9.22 -32.97 -47.33
C SER A 578 9.63 -34.37 -46.86
N ASN A 579 10.57 -34.47 -45.91
CA ASN A 579 11.02 -35.74 -45.35
C ASN A 579 9.89 -36.48 -44.60
N ALA A 580 9.10 -35.78 -43.78
CA ALA A 580 7.97 -36.37 -43.06
C ALA A 580 6.87 -36.90 -44.01
N LEU A 581 6.58 -36.18 -45.10
CA LEU A 581 5.67 -36.64 -46.14
C LEU A 581 6.26 -37.83 -46.91
N TRP A 582 7.56 -37.78 -47.24
CA TRP A 582 8.26 -38.88 -47.91
C TRP A 582 8.20 -40.17 -47.08
N GLU A 583 8.45 -40.09 -45.77
CA GLU A 583 8.36 -41.26 -44.86
C GLU A 583 6.93 -41.80 -44.78
N ARG A 584 5.92 -40.94 -44.73
CA ARG A 584 4.49 -41.35 -44.74
C ARG A 584 4.12 -42.08 -46.02
N GLU A 585 4.50 -41.55 -47.19
CA GLU A 585 4.17 -42.16 -48.48
C GLU A 585 4.99 -43.43 -48.73
N TYR A 586 6.26 -43.47 -48.32
CA TYR A 586 7.09 -44.68 -48.33
C TYR A 586 6.46 -45.75 -47.43
N GLY A 587 6.08 -45.42 -46.19
CA GLY A 587 5.41 -46.33 -45.26
C GLY A 587 4.09 -46.87 -45.80
N THR A 588 3.28 -46.01 -46.42
CA THR A 588 2.02 -46.38 -47.10
C THR A 588 2.29 -47.33 -48.26
N ALA A 589 3.24 -47.00 -49.14
CA ALA A 589 3.68 -47.85 -50.25
C ALA A 589 4.22 -49.21 -49.79
N LYS A 590 4.92 -49.27 -48.65
CA LYS A 590 5.36 -50.52 -48.01
C LYS A 590 4.19 -51.34 -47.48
N ALA A 591 3.18 -50.71 -46.88
CA ALA A 591 1.96 -51.38 -46.40
C ALA A 591 1.10 -51.94 -47.55
N GLU A 592 1.09 -51.28 -48.71
CA GLU A 592 0.50 -51.79 -49.96
C GLU A 592 1.27 -52.97 -50.58
N GLY A 593 2.41 -53.37 -50.01
CA GLY A 593 3.18 -54.55 -50.43
C GLY A 593 4.19 -54.29 -51.56
N LYS A 594 4.48 -53.03 -51.90
CA LYS A 594 5.48 -52.68 -52.93
C LYS A 594 6.90 -53.04 -52.47
N THR A 595 7.81 -53.28 -53.41
CA THR A 595 9.24 -53.46 -53.12
C THR A 595 9.85 -52.18 -52.53
N ASP A 596 11.07 -52.27 -51.99
CA ASP A 596 11.80 -51.11 -51.45
C ASP A 596 12.06 -50.04 -52.54
N GLU A 597 12.46 -50.46 -53.74
CA GLU A 597 12.71 -49.58 -54.88
C GLU A 597 11.42 -48.90 -55.37
N GLU A 598 10.32 -49.64 -55.50
CA GLU A 598 9.01 -49.10 -55.89
C GLU A 598 8.42 -48.15 -54.83
N ALA A 599 8.62 -48.43 -53.54
CA ALA A 599 8.15 -47.56 -52.47
C ALA A 599 8.93 -46.24 -52.42
N LYS A 600 10.26 -46.29 -52.60
CA LYS A 600 11.10 -45.10 -52.72
C LYS A 600 10.75 -44.28 -53.95
N ALA A 601 10.55 -44.92 -55.10
CA ALA A 601 10.12 -44.25 -56.32
C ALA A 601 8.75 -43.57 -56.17
N ALA A 602 7.79 -44.19 -55.46
CA ALA A 602 6.49 -43.61 -55.19
C ALA A 602 6.58 -42.39 -54.23
N ALA A 603 7.38 -42.50 -53.16
CA ALA A 603 7.58 -41.42 -52.20
C ALA A 603 8.30 -40.21 -52.83
N ASN A 604 9.36 -40.45 -53.60
CA ASN A 604 10.02 -39.40 -54.41
C ASN A 604 9.01 -38.71 -55.33
N ALA A 605 8.27 -39.46 -56.15
CA ALA A 605 7.32 -38.90 -57.11
C ALA A 605 6.15 -38.13 -56.45
N TYR A 606 5.87 -38.36 -55.17
CA TYR A 606 4.89 -37.59 -54.40
C TYR A 606 5.46 -36.25 -53.93
N VAL A 607 6.66 -36.23 -53.34
CA VAL A 607 7.27 -34.98 -52.82
C VAL A 607 7.93 -34.14 -53.93
N GLU A 608 8.23 -34.72 -55.08
CA GLU A 608 8.67 -34.03 -56.30
C GLU A 608 7.50 -33.51 -57.16
N ASP A 609 6.23 -33.84 -56.84
CA ASP A 609 5.07 -33.31 -57.57
C ASP A 609 4.96 -31.78 -57.41
N PRO A 610 4.84 -30.99 -58.50
CA PRO A 610 4.81 -29.53 -58.41
C PRO A 610 3.69 -28.94 -57.54
N GLY A 611 2.56 -29.64 -57.39
CA GLY A 611 1.49 -29.23 -56.48
C GLY A 611 1.86 -29.48 -55.02
N LYS A 612 2.47 -30.64 -54.72
CA LYS A 612 2.95 -30.96 -53.36
C LYS A 612 4.16 -30.13 -52.94
N VAL A 613 5.07 -29.81 -53.86
CA VAL A 613 6.18 -28.89 -53.61
C VAL A 613 5.68 -27.50 -53.18
N GLU A 614 4.54 -27.03 -53.72
CA GLU A 614 3.98 -25.73 -53.34
C GLU A 614 3.17 -25.80 -52.03
N GLU A 615 2.43 -26.90 -51.81
CA GLU A 615 1.74 -27.19 -50.53
C GLU A 615 2.74 -27.28 -49.36
N ILE A 616 3.88 -27.95 -49.55
CA ILE A 616 4.99 -28.02 -48.59
C ILE A 616 5.54 -26.63 -48.28
N LYS A 617 5.76 -25.78 -49.29
CA LYS A 617 6.27 -24.42 -49.08
C LYS A 617 5.28 -23.52 -48.36
N GLN A 618 3.98 -23.63 -48.65
CA GLN A 618 2.99 -22.81 -47.95
C GLN A 618 2.97 -23.15 -46.46
N LEU A 619 2.93 -24.45 -46.12
CA LEU A 619 3.02 -24.90 -44.73
C LEU A 619 4.37 -24.55 -44.08
N ALA A 620 5.47 -24.58 -44.84
CA ALA A 620 6.79 -24.15 -44.36
C ALA A 620 6.86 -22.64 -44.11
N GLU A 621 6.23 -21.79 -44.93
CA GLU A 621 6.12 -20.35 -44.72
C GLU A 621 5.32 -20.07 -43.45
N GLU A 622 4.14 -20.69 -43.30
CA GLU A 622 3.27 -20.57 -42.13
C GLU A 622 4.01 -20.94 -40.83
N GLN A 623 4.69 -22.10 -40.80
CA GLN A 623 5.51 -22.53 -39.65
C GLN A 623 6.78 -21.67 -39.46
N THR A 624 7.34 -21.08 -40.51
CA THR A 624 8.50 -20.18 -40.39
C THR A 624 8.12 -18.84 -39.80
N VAL A 625 7.01 -18.25 -40.26
CA VAL A 625 6.45 -17.01 -39.68
C VAL A 625 6.18 -17.24 -38.19
N GLU A 626 5.53 -18.35 -37.83
CA GLU A 626 5.27 -18.69 -36.43
C GLU A 626 6.58 -18.87 -35.63
N GLN A 627 7.56 -19.61 -36.15
CA GLN A 627 8.82 -19.82 -35.44
C GLN A 627 9.62 -18.51 -35.26
N VAL A 628 9.66 -17.64 -36.27
CA VAL A 628 10.28 -16.30 -36.18
C VAL A 628 9.55 -15.42 -35.17
N LYS A 629 8.21 -15.46 -35.15
CA LYS A 629 7.39 -14.76 -34.16
C LYS A 629 7.68 -15.26 -32.75
N ASN A 630 7.91 -16.57 -32.59
CA ASN A 630 8.33 -17.20 -31.32
C ASN A 630 9.79 -16.93 -30.93
N MET A 631 10.62 -16.31 -31.79
CA MET A 631 11.94 -15.76 -31.43
C MET A 631 11.88 -14.29 -30.99
N SER A 632 10.69 -13.69 -31.01
CA SER A 632 10.42 -12.32 -30.54
C SER A 632 9.60 -12.38 -29.24
N PRO A 633 9.52 -11.28 -28.45
CA PRO A 633 8.77 -11.30 -27.19
C PRO A 633 7.30 -11.72 -27.39
N ALA A 634 6.73 -12.37 -26.38
CA ALA A 634 5.39 -12.97 -26.46
C ALA A 634 4.23 -11.98 -26.25
N PHE A 635 4.55 -10.70 -26.04
CA PHE A 635 3.65 -9.60 -25.71
C PHE A 635 4.29 -8.26 -26.09
N TYR A 636 3.61 -7.15 -25.81
CA TYR A 636 4.14 -5.78 -25.66
C TYR A 636 3.27 -5.04 -24.64
N SER A 637 3.71 -3.87 -24.14
CA SER A 637 2.93 -3.11 -23.14
C SER A 637 2.33 -1.80 -23.69
N LYS A 638 1.40 -1.23 -22.94
CA LYS A 638 0.84 0.13 -23.08
C LYS A 638 0.62 0.71 -21.68
N SER A 639 1.05 1.95 -21.44
CA SER A 639 0.77 2.75 -20.23
C SER A 639 0.02 4.05 -20.55
N VAL A 640 -0.59 4.69 -19.54
CA VAL A 640 -1.57 5.78 -19.70
C VAL A 640 -1.32 6.99 -18.76
N VAL A 641 -0.06 7.43 -18.66
CA VAL A 641 0.32 8.59 -17.81
C VAL A 641 -0.35 9.92 -18.21
N ASN A 642 -1.33 10.39 -17.41
CA ASN A 642 -2.06 11.64 -17.66
C ASN A 642 -1.44 12.86 -16.97
N GLU A 643 -1.81 14.06 -17.45
CA GLU A 643 -1.39 15.32 -16.84
C GLU A 643 -2.11 15.54 -15.49
N GLY A 644 -1.35 15.81 -14.44
CA GLY A 644 -1.82 16.06 -13.07
C GLY A 644 -1.90 14.84 -12.14
N GLU A 645 -1.64 13.61 -12.61
CA GLU A 645 -1.68 12.40 -11.77
C GLU A 645 -0.37 12.19 -11.01
N SER A 646 0.76 12.12 -11.73
CA SER A 646 2.08 11.82 -11.16
C SER A 646 3.06 12.98 -11.35
N PHE A 647 3.87 13.20 -10.32
CA PHE A 647 4.85 14.28 -10.25
C PHE A 647 6.22 13.77 -9.82
N LEU A 648 7.27 14.33 -10.43
CA LEU A 648 8.66 14.09 -10.08
C LEU A 648 9.29 15.34 -9.49
N PHE A 649 10.14 15.17 -8.48
CA PHE A 649 11.00 16.21 -7.94
C PHE A 649 12.48 15.79 -8.00
N ALA A 650 13.35 16.77 -8.25
CA ALA A 650 14.79 16.62 -8.15
C ALA A 650 15.42 17.91 -7.62
N ALA A 651 16.24 17.81 -6.58
CA ALA A 651 16.98 18.95 -6.03
C ALA A 651 18.05 19.46 -7.03
N PRO A 652 18.24 20.78 -7.18
CA PRO A 652 19.15 21.37 -8.17
C PRO A 652 20.64 21.23 -7.79
N ASP A 653 21.51 21.23 -8.81
CA ASP A 653 22.94 20.87 -8.70
C ASP A 653 23.82 21.78 -7.83
N GLU A 654 23.63 23.10 -7.91
CA GLU A 654 24.60 24.07 -7.37
C GLU A 654 24.13 24.81 -6.09
N ASP A 655 22.84 24.70 -5.73
CA ASP A 655 22.25 25.39 -4.57
C ASP A 655 21.04 24.62 -3.99
N PRO A 656 21.20 23.87 -2.89
CA PRO A 656 20.09 23.19 -2.21
C PRO A 656 18.99 24.12 -1.65
N GLY A 657 19.15 25.44 -1.73
CA GLY A 657 18.14 26.44 -1.39
C GLY A 657 17.54 27.20 -2.58
N ALA A 658 17.87 26.82 -3.82
CA ALA A 658 17.18 27.33 -5.02
C ALA A 658 15.77 26.71 -5.16
N ASP A 659 14.89 27.37 -5.92
CA ASP A 659 13.47 26.98 -6.04
C ASP A 659 13.30 25.50 -6.44
N LEU A 660 12.73 24.73 -5.52
CA LEU A 660 12.53 23.28 -5.62
C LEU A 660 11.32 22.99 -6.51
N ALA A 661 11.59 22.66 -7.78
CA ALA A 661 10.57 22.48 -8.80
C ALA A 661 10.07 21.02 -8.89
N TRP A 662 8.93 20.73 -8.26
CA TRP A 662 8.05 19.64 -8.70
C TRP A 662 7.63 19.83 -10.16
N ARG A 663 7.49 18.74 -10.90
CA ARG A 663 7.03 18.76 -12.30
C ARG A 663 6.17 17.55 -12.64
N ASP A 664 5.18 17.77 -13.50
CA ASP A 664 4.33 16.74 -14.07
C ASP A 664 5.16 15.68 -14.82
N PHE A 665 4.94 14.40 -14.50
CA PHE A 665 5.70 13.26 -15.01
C PHE A 665 5.19 12.74 -16.36
N SER A 666 3.94 13.03 -16.75
CA SER A 666 3.39 12.60 -18.06
C SER A 666 4.24 13.07 -19.23
N LYS A 667 4.91 14.21 -19.07
CA LYS A 667 5.89 14.69 -20.04
C LYS A 667 7.11 13.78 -20.16
N ASP A 668 7.68 13.31 -19.05
CA ASP A 668 8.84 12.42 -19.10
C ASP A 668 8.46 11.09 -19.74
N ALA A 669 7.34 10.47 -19.33
CA ALA A 669 6.85 9.23 -19.94
C ALA A 669 6.73 9.36 -21.48
N ARG A 670 6.15 10.46 -21.97
CA ARG A 670 6.02 10.75 -23.42
C ARG A 670 7.37 11.03 -24.10
N ASP A 671 8.27 11.79 -23.47
CA ASP A 671 9.61 12.07 -24.02
C ASP A 671 10.48 10.78 -24.02
N ILE A 672 10.28 9.87 -23.07
CA ILE A 672 11.01 8.59 -22.96
C ILE A 672 10.50 7.57 -23.98
N ASP A 673 9.17 7.36 -24.12
CA ASP A 673 8.62 6.47 -25.14
C ASP A 673 9.08 6.89 -26.55
N ALA A 674 9.02 8.19 -26.85
CA ALA A 674 9.45 8.75 -28.12
C ALA A 674 10.97 8.59 -28.42
N LEU A 675 11.80 8.34 -27.41
CA LEU A 675 13.26 8.20 -27.53
C LEU A 675 13.75 6.74 -27.43
N ALA A 676 13.19 5.96 -26.49
CA ALA A 676 13.59 4.59 -26.19
C ALA A 676 12.70 3.54 -26.88
N GLY A 677 11.43 3.84 -27.16
CA GLY A 677 10.43 2.84 -27.52
C GLY A 677 10.06 1.97 -26.31
N THR A 678 9.83 2.62 -25.18
CA THR A 678 9.58 2.01 -23.88
C THR A 678 8.45 2.78 -23.21
N GLN A 679 7.36 2.08 -22.95
CA GLN A 679 6.26 2.55 -22.12
C GLN A 679 6.73 2.58 -20.67
N ILE A 680 6.39 3.66 -19.97
CA ILE A 680 6.63 3.83 -18.53
C ILE A 680 5.30 4.20 -17.91
N ASP A 681 4.96 3.54 -16.81
CA ASP A 681 3.73 3.77 -16.07
C ASP A 681 3.87 4.94 -15.07
N ASN A 682 2.77 5.31 -14.42
CA ASN A 682 2.77 6.17 -13.24
C ASN A 682 3.63 5.54 -12.13
N PHE A 683 4.02 6.33 -11.12
CA PHE A 683 4.80 5.78 -10.01
C PHE A 683 3.95 4.76 -9.22
N PRO A 684 4.51 3.60 -8.79
CA PRO A 684 3.78 2.55 -8.10
C PRO A 684 3.56 2.91 -6.63
N ILE A 685 2.81 3.99 -6.42
CA ILE A 685 2.39 4.54 -5.14
C ILE A 685 0.88 4.34 -5.07
N LYS A 686 0.42 3.52 -4.15
CA LYS A 686 -1.01 3.24 -3.96
C LYS A 686 -1.43 3.62 -2.54
N ALA A 687 -2.72 3.97 -2.37
CA ALA A 687 -3.30 4.24 -1.05
C ALA A 687 -4.55 3.39 -0.84
N TYR A 688 -4.52 2.54 0.20
CA TYR A 688 -5.59 1.58 0.50
C TYR A 688 -6.57 2.21 1.49
N ALA A 689 -7.82 2.30 1.06
CA ALA A 689 -8.91 2.90 1.80
C ALA A 689 -10.09 1.95 1.94
N TYR A 690 -10.63 1.90 3.14
CA TYR A 690 -11.69 0.96 3.52
C TYR A 690 -12.93 1.74 3.91
N GLU A 691 -14.12 1.16 3.67
CA GLU A 691 -15.35 1.74 4.17
C GLU A 691 -15.28 1.92 5.70
N ASP A 692 -15.76 3.07 6.17
CA ASP A 692 -15.67 3.47 7.58
C ASP A 692 -16.94 4.21 8.01
N PRO A 693 -18.16 3.68 7.77
CA PRO A 693 -19.40 4.42 7.94
C PRO A 693 -19.63 4.85 9.40
N ALA A 694 -19.91 6.13 9.61
CA ALA A 694 -20.18 6.67 10.94
C ALA A 694 -21.36 5.97 11.66
N ALA A 695 -21.17 5.65 12.94
CA ALA A 695 -22.18 5.09 13.79
C ALA A 695 -23.32 6.09 14.04
N ASP A 696 -24.55 5.59 13.87
CA ASP A 696 -25.80 6.36 14.02
C ASP A 696 -25.97 6.94 15.43
N GLU A 697 -25.28 6.41 16.46
CA GLU A 697 -25.26 6.96 17.83
C GLU A 697 -24.25 8.10 18.01
N ASP A 698 -23.03 7.95 17.48
CA ASP A 698 -21.96 8.96 17.62
C ASP A 698 -22.22 10.21 16.76
N LEU A 699 -22.87 10.07 15.59
CA LEU A 699 -23.36 11.22 14.83
C LEU A 699 -24.35 12.07 15.66
N LYS A 700 -25.30 11.43 16.35
CA LYS A 700 -26.26 12.11 17.24
C LYS A 700 -25.59 12.68 18.50
N LYS A 701 -24.50 12.07 18.96
CA LYS A 701 -23.63 12.62 20.01
C LYS A 701 -22.92 13.90 19.51
N LEU A 702 -22.43 13.91 18.28
CA LEU A 702 -21.79 15.08 17.67
C LEU A 702 -22.79 16.23 17.45
N GLU A 703 -24.00 15.94 16.95
CA GLU A 703 -25.12 16.92 16.89
C GLU A 703 -25.40 17.56 18.25
N SER A 704 -25.45 16.74 19.31
CA SER A 704 -25.71 17.19 20.67
C SER A 704 -24.59 18.08 21.22
N ASN A 705 -23.33 17.67 20.99
CA ASN A 705 -22.14 18.44 21.38
C ASN A 705 -22.03 19.77 20.61
N ALA A 706 -22.24 19.77 19.29
CA ALA A 706 -22.19 20.99 18.47
C ALA A 706 -23.24 22.02 18.91
N LYS A 707 -24.44 21.55 19.26
CA LYS A 707 -25.46 22.41 19.86
C LYS A 707 -25.03 22.96 21.23
N TRP A 708 -24.53 22.10 22.13
CA TRP A 708 -24.06 22.54 23.45
C TRP A 708 -22.86 23.48 23.37
N ALA A 709 -22.04 23.39 22.32
CA ALA A 709 -20.94 24.31 22.07
C ALA A 709 -21.45 25.71 21.70
N LYS A 710 -22.53 25.81 20.93
CA LYS A 710 -23.24 27.08 20.68
C LYS A 710 -23.89 27.64 21.95
N ASP A 711 -24.62 26.82 22.69
CA ASP A 711 -25.20 27.21 23.99
C ASP A 711 -24.12 27.70 24.99
N LEU A 712 -22.89 27.17 24.88
CA LEU A 712 -21.73 27.56 25.68
C LEU A 712 -21.08 28.86 25.17
N MET A 713 -20.93 29.04 23.86
CA MET A 713 -20.44 30.29 23.26
C MET A 713 -21.34 31.48 23.59
N ASP A 714 -22.66 31.31 23.52
CA ASP A 714 -23.63 32.35 23.93
C ASP A 714 -23.51 32.75 25.43
N SER A 715 -22.80 31.98 26.25
CA SER A 715 -22.63 32.26 27.69
C SER A 715 -21.51 33.26 28.02
N ALA A 716 -20.65 33.61 27.07
CA ALA A 716 -19.52 34.53 27.27
C ALA A 716 -19.16 35.30 25.98
N VAL A 717 -18.41 36.41 26.09
CA VAL A 717 -17.88 37.12 24.91
C VAL A 717 -16.38 36.89 24.73
N ALA A 718 -15.90 36.90 23.49
CA ALA A 718 -14.47 36.98 23.22
C ALA A 718 -13.90 38.33 23.70
N SER A 719 -12.86 38.30 24.53
CA SER A 719 -12.08 39.48 24.94
C SER A 719 -10.63 39.09 25.15
N LYS A 720 -9.72 40.06 25.11
CA LYS A 720 -8.29 39.85 25.34
C LYS A 720 -7.96 39.64 26.83
N ASP A 721 -8.58 40.43 27.70
CA ASP A 721 -8.27 40.51 29.14
C ASP A 721 -9.47 40.85 30.03
N GLY A 722 -10.68 41.01 29.44
CA GLY A 722 -11.92 41.33 30.15
C GLY A 722 -12.13 42.81 30.48
N SER A 723 -11.14 43.68 30.23
CA SER A 723 -11.22 45.11 30.59
C SER A 723 -12.22 45.93 29.77
N ASP A 724 -12.71 45.36 28.66
CA ASP A 724 -13.77 45.87 27.80
C ASP A 724 -15.13 45.15 28.01
N VAL A 725 -15.24 44.29 29.01
CA VAL A 725 -16.45 43.51 29.32
C VAL A 725 -17.04 43.92 30.67
N HIS A 726 -18.31 44.32 30.67
CA HIS A 726 -19.06 44.65 31.90
C HIS A 726 -19.03 43.49 32.93
N PRO A 727 -18.76 43.74 34.23
CA PRO A 727 -18.62 42.69 35.25
C PRO A 727 -19.83 41.75 35.44
N SER A 728 -21.03 42.15 35.00
CA SER A 728 -22.22 41.28 34.99
C SER A 728 -22.26 40.29 33.81
N LYS A 729 -21.18 40.17 33.04
CA LYS A 729 -21.03 39.25 31.90
C LYS A 729 -19.76 38.42 32.07
N TYR A 730 -19.77 37.24 31.46
CA TYR A 730 -18.57 36.44 31.30
C TYR A 730 -17.84 36.76 30.00
N TRP A 731 -16.53 36.53 30.00
CA TRP A 731 -15.67 36.54 28.83
C TRP A 731 -14.75 35.32 28.82
N VAL A 732 -14.18 35.04 27.65
CA VAL A 732 -13.08 34.10 27.44
C VAL A 732 -12.02 34.77 26.56
N PRO A 733 -10.73 34.35 26.65
CA PRO A 733 -9.70 34.73 25.70
C PRO A 733 -10.15 34.54 24.24
N THR A 734 -9.83 35.49 23.36
CA THR A 734 -10.27 35.49 21.95
C THR A 734 -9.86 34.22 21.19
N ASP A 735 -8.65 33.72 21.43
CA ASP A 735 -8.13 32.46 20.88
C ASP A 735 -8.96 31.25 21.33
N VAL A 736 -9.31 31.17 22.62
CA VAL A 736 -10.17 30.09 23.15
C VAL A 736 -11.60 30.17 22.60
N PHE A 737 -12.12 31.38 22.33
CA PHE A 737 -13.41 31.54 21.65
C PHE A 737 -13.35 31.05 20.20
N THR A 738 -12.35 31.51 19.43
CA THR A 738 -12.17 31.14 18.01
C THR A 738 -11.87 29.66 17.82
N GLU A 739 -11.15 29.01 18.73
CA GLU A 739 -10.97 27.55 18.71
C GLU A 739 -12.32 26.82 18.90
N LEU A 740 -13.15 27.22 19.87
CA LEU A 740 -14.48 26.60 20.04
C LEU A 740 -15.40 26.88 18.84
N GLU A 741 -15.39 28.09 18.29
CA GLU A 741 -16.12 28.45 17.07
C GLU A 741 -15.68 27.57 15.89
N THR A 742 -14.37 27.36 15.73
CA THR A 742 -13.77 26.53 14.68
C THR A 742 -14.18 25.06 14.82
N ARG A 743 -14.04 24.46 16.02
CA ARG A 743 -14.44 23.05 16.23
C ARG A 743 -15.96 22.85 16.15
N THR A 744 -16.75 23.85 16.56
CA THR A 744 -18.21 23.81 16.39
C THR A 744 -18.58 23.81 14.91
N LYS A 745 -17.94 24.67 14.10
CA LYS A 745 -18.15 24.69 12.65
C LYS A 745 -17.71 23.37 12.00
N GLN A 746 -16.51 22.87 12.30
CA GLN A 746 -16.02 21.59 11.76
C GLN A 746 -16.97 20.42 12.08
N ALA A 747 -17.55 20.40 13.28
CA ALA A 747 -18.57 19.43 13.65
C ALA A 747 -19.87 19.60 12.83
N GLU A 748 -20.37 20.82 12.63
CA GLU A 748 -21.58 21.06 11.83
C GLU A 748 -21.40 20.78 10.33
N ASP A 749 -20.24 21.14 9.76
CA ASP A 749 -19.92 20.83 8.36
C ASP A 749 -19.81 19.31 8.16
N LEU A 750 -19.27 18.56 9.14
CA LEU A 750 -19.24 17.10 9.12
C LEU A 750 -20.62 16.45 9.33
N ILE A 751 -21.47 17.01 10.19
CA ILE A 751 -22.88 16.58 10.33
C ILE A 751 -23.66 16.79 9.03
N ALA A 752 -23.29 17.81 8.24
CA ALA A 752 -23.90 18.11 6.95
C ALA A 752 -23.30 17.33 5.76
N SER A 753 -22.31 16.46 6.00
CA SER A 753 -21.72 15.59 4.98
C SER A 753 -22.69 14.48 4.55
N ASP A 754 -22.71 14.15 3.25
CA ASP A 754 -23.46 13.00 2.72
C ASP A 754 -22.83 11.65 3.12
N LYS A 755 -21.53 11.64 3.49
CA LYS A 755 -20.74 10.43 3.82
C LYS A 755 -19.75 10.68 4.99
N PRO A 756 -20.21 10.93 6.22
CA PRO A 756 -19.30 11.04 7.38
C PRO A 756 -18.68 9.67 7.74
N THR A 757 -17.37 9.64 7.97
CA THR A 757 -16.67 8.44 8.46
C THR A 757 -16.63 8.40 9.99
N GLN A 758 -16.57 7.20 10.59
CA GLN A 758 -16.42 7.04 12.03
C GLN A 758 -15.15 7.75 12.52
N LEU A 759 -14.02 7.59 11.82
CA LEU A 759 -12.78 8.27 12.17
C LEU A 759 -12.92 9.81 12.24
N ASN A 760 -13.65 10.41 11.29
CA ASN A 760 -13.87 11.86 11.31
C ASN A 760 -14.85 12.27 12.43
N ILE A 761 -15.87 11.45 12.73
CA ILE A 761 -16.78 11.68 13.86
C ILE A 761 -16.03 11.61 15.19
N ASP A 762 -15.16 10.61 15.38
CA ASP A 762 -14.34 10.45 16.59
C ASP A 762 -13.36 11.61 16.77
N LYS A 763 -12.64 11.99 15.69
CA LYS A 763 -11.74 13.16 15.68
C LYS A 763 -12.50 14.46 15.96
N ALA A 764 -13.70 14.65 15.40
CA ALA A 764 -14.53 15.84 15.64
C ALA A 764 -15.09 15.88 17.08
N LEU A 765 -15.60 14.75 17.59
CA LEU A 765 -16.08 14.61 18.96
C LEU A 765 -14.99 14.96 19.97
N PHE A 766 -13.80 14.37 19.84
CA PHE A 766 -12.67 14.62 20.73
C PHE A 766 -12.24 16.09 20.74
N ASN A 767 -12.04 16.67 19.56
CA ASN A 767 -11.59 18.07 19.43
C ASN A 767 -12.65 19.05 19.97
N LEU A 768 -13.93 18.78 19.73
CA LEU A 768 -15.02 19.62 20.23
C LEU A 768 -15.20 19.50 21.75
N GLU A 769 -15.21 18.29 22.30
CA GLU A 769 -15.32 18.07 23.76
C GLU A 769 -14.14 18.70 24.52
N LYS A 770 -12.93 18.67 23.94
CA LYS A 770 -11.76 19.40 24.42
C LYS A 770 -11.97 20.92 24.37
N ALA A 771 -12.31 21.49 23.21
CA ALA A 771 -12.50 22.94 23.06
C ALA A 771 -13.61 23.49 23.99
N MET A 772 -14.71 22.75 24.16
CA MET A 772 -15.77 23.08 25.12
C MET A 772 -15.26 23.06 26.57
N THR A 773 -14.30 22.21 26.89
CA THR A 773 -13.70 22.12 28.23
C THR A 773 -12.71 23.26 28.48
N ASP A 774 -11.86 23.57 27.51
CA ASP A 774 -10.94 24.71 27.58
C ASP A 774 -11.71 26.05 27.70
N PHE A 775 -12.80 26.22 26.96
CA PHE A 775 -13.70 27.38 27.07
C PHE A 775 -14.32 27.52 28.47
N ARG A 776 -14.84 26.42 29.05
CA ARG A 776 -15.39 26.41 30.42
C ARG A 776 -14.33 26.84 31.45
N ASN A 777 -13.10 26.34 31.31
CA ASN A 777 -11.99 26.61 32.22
C ASN A 777 -11.46 28.05 32.08
N ALA A 778 -11.49 28.62 30.88
CA ALA A 778 -11.01 29.97 30.62
C ALA A 778 -12.01 31.09 31.01
N ARG A 779 -13.29 30.75 31.24
CA ARG A 779 -14.40 31.70 31.40
C ARG A 779 -14.33 32.49 32.72
N LYS A 780 -14.25 33.82 32.61
CA LYS A 780 -14.07 34.76 33.73
C LYS A 780 -15.10 35.89 33.69
N ALA A 781 -15.33 36.57 34.81
CA ALA A 781 -16.14 37.79 34.82
C ALA A 781 -15.36 38.97 34.20
N GLY A 782 -16.08 39.91 33.58
CA GLY A 782 -15.49 41.13 33.02
C GLY A 782 -15.03 42.15 34.08
N THR A 783 -14.24 43.14 33.67
CA THR A 783 -13.64 44.17 34.54
C THR A 783 -13.83 45.61 34.03
N GLU A 784 -14.68 45.82 33.01
CA GLU A 784 -14.96 47.16 32.45
C GLU A 784 -15.40 48.17 33.54
N GLY A 785 -14.66 49.26 33.65
CA GLY A 785 -14.91 50.35 34.58
C GLY A 785 -14.25 50.22 35.97
N ALA A 786 -13.58 49.09 36.26
CA ALA A 786 -12.81 48.93 37.50
C ALA A 786 -11.48 49.71 37.42
N TYR A 787 -11.39 50.83 38.13
CA TYR A 787 -10.12 51.52 38.41
C TYR A 787 -9.62 51.07 39.79
N ASP A 788 -8.48 50.37 39.81
CA ASP A 788 -7.91 49.80 41.03
C ASP A 788 -6.55 50.45 41.40
N PRO A 789 -6.47 51.15 42.54
CA PRO A 789 -5.23 51.45 43.22
C PRO A 789 -4.92 50.40 44.32
N GLU A 790 -4.17 49.35 43.95
CA GLU A 790 -3.55 48.32 44.82
C GLU A 790 -4.48 47.78 45.93
N GLN A 791 -5.39 46.89 45.50
CA GLN A 791 -6.35 46.19 46.35
C GLN A 791 -6.14 44.67 46.39
N THR A 792 -6.40 44.08 47.56
CA THR A 792 -6.38 42.65 47.80
C THR A 792 -7.80 42.09 47.96
N ALA A 793 -8.13 41.08 47.15
CA ALA A 793 -9.41 40.37 47.23
C ALA A 793 -9.42 39.37 48.40
N MET A 794 -10.43 39.47 49.27
CA MET A 794 -10.56 38.60 50.44
C MET A 794 -11.52 37.44 50.14
N TYR A 795 -10.95 36.24 49.98
CA TYR A 795 -11.71 35.01 49.76
C TYR A 795 -12.41 34.55 51.04
N ARG A 796 -13.64 34.05 50.89
CA ARG A 796 -14.49 33.49 51.96
C ARG A 796 -14.72 31.99 51.66
N LEU A 797 -14.25 31.13 52.56
CA LEU A 797 -14.30 29.68 52.44
C LEU A 797 -15.25 29.13 53.52
N TYR A 798 -16.23 28.30 53.16
CA TYR A 798 -17.16 27.67 54.11
C TYR A 798 -16.90 26.18 54.29
N ASN A 799 -16.84 25.72 55.54
CA ASN A 799 -16.71 24.30 55.87
C ASN A 799 -18.09 23.65 56.06
N PRO A 800 -18.56 22.78 55.14
CA PRO A 800 -19.86 22.13 55.27
C PRO A 800 -19.95 21.12 56.42
N ASN A 801 -18.84 20.79 57.09
CA ASN A 801 -18.79 19.82 58.19
C ASN A 801 -18.80 20.47 59.59
N SER A 802 -18.24 21.67 59.75
CA SER A 802 -18.21 22.40 61.03
C SER A 802 -19.13 23.64 61.05
N GLY A 803 -19.47 24.21 59.90
CA GLY A 803 -20.14 25.50 59.80
C GLY A 803 -19.21 26.72 59.94
N GLU A 804 -17.90 26.50 59.97
CA GLU A 804 -16.86 27.54 60.05
C GLU A 804 -16.69 28.29 58.73
N HIS A 805 -16.35 29.58 58.83
CA HIS A 805 -15.87 30.38 57.70
C HIS A 805 -14.40 30.76 57.91
N PHE A 806 -13.57 30.50 56.90
CA PHE A 806 -12.18 30.92 56.85
C PHE A 806 -12.01 32.04 55.82
N TYR A 807 -11.19 33.03 56.15
CA TYR A 807 -11.00 34.24 55.34
C TYR A 807 -9.51 34.49 55.07
N THR A 808 -9.16 34.69 53.79
CA THR A 808 -7.76 34.87 53.37
C THR A 808 -7.60 35.71 52.10
N ALA A 809 -6.49 36.43 52.01
CA ALA A 809 -5.97 37.06 50.79
C ALA A 809 -5.24 36.06 49.87
N SER A 810 -4.77 34.94 50.43
CA SER A 810 -3.88 34.01 49.74
C SER A 810 -4.67 33.01 48.90
N THR A 811 -4.49 33.09 47.58
CA THR A 811 -4.99 32.06 46.64
C THR A 811 -4.45 30.67 46.98
N ALA A 812 -3.22 30.57 47.48
CA ALA A 812 -2.64 29.29 47.90
C ALA A 812 -3.29 28.72 49.18
N GLU A 813 -3.69 29.56 50.14
CA GLU A 813 -4.48 29.09 51.30
C GLU A 813 -5.90 28.71 50.86
N ARG A 814 -6.55 29.51 49.99
CA ARG A 814 -7.87 29.18 49.40
C ARG A 814 -7.83 27.82 48.70
N ASP A 815 -6.89 27.62 47.78
CA ASP A 815 -6.83 26.42 46.93
C ASP A 815 -6.49 25.17 47.76
N ALA A 816 -5.65 25.30 48.79
CA ALA A 816 -5.40 24.22 49.75
C ALA A 816 -6.65 23.88 50.60
N THR A 817 -7.40 24.89 51.02
CA THR A 817 -8.65 24.73 51.80
C THR A 817 -9.78 24.12 50.96
N VAL A 818 -9.92 24.50 49.68
CA VAL A 818 -10.82 23.85 48.72
C VAL A 818 -10.40 22.39 48.47
N ALA A 819 -9.11 22.12 48.29
CA ALA A 819 -8.59 20.75 48.16
C ALA A 819 -8.81 19.90 49.44
N ALA A 820 -8.96 20.54 50.59
CA ALA A 820 -9.35 19.91 51.86
C ALA A 820 -10.88 19.71 52.02
N GLY A 821 -11.69 20.02 51.00
CA GLY A 821 -13.13 19.76 50.97
C GLY A 821 -14.02 20.88 51.50
N TRP A 822 -13.52 22.12 51.54
CA TRP A 822 -14.33 23.31 51.84
C TRP A 822 -14.94 23.90 50.55
N ASN A 823 -16.05 24.62 50.69
CA ASN A 823 -16.66 25.36 49.59
C ASN A 823 -15.99 26.74 49.45
N ASP A 824 -15.61 27.13 48.24
CA ASP A 824 -15.28 28.52 47.93
C ASP A 824 -16.58 29.31 47.72
N GLU A 825 -16.84 30.29 48.59
CA GLU A 825 -17.97 31.23 48.45
C GLU A 825 -17.57 32.48 47.65
N GLY A 826 -16.33 32.54 47.17
CA GLY A 826 -15.77 33.61 46.35
C GLY A 826 -15.20 34.76 47.19
N VAL A 827 -15.19 35.95 46.60
CA VAL A 827 -14.65 37.16 47.22
C VAL A 827 -15.72 37.78 48.13
N GLY A 828 -15.51 37.74 49.44
CA GLY A 828 -16.45 38.28 50.43
C GLY A 828 -16.42 39.82 50.53
N TRP A 829 -15.24 40.41 50.31
CA TRP A 829 -15.00 41.85 50.19
C TRP A 829 -13.63 42.12 49.56
N ILE A 830 -13.35 43.40 49.28
CA ILE A 830 -12.02 43.88 48.87
C ILE A 830 -11.39 44.67 50.02
N ALA A 831 -10.12 44.42 50.32
CA ALA A 831 -9.34 45.12 51.35
C ALA A 831 -8.22 45.97 50.72
N PRO A 832 -7.82 47.09 51.33
CA PRO A 832 -6.61 47.82 50.93
C PRO A 832 -5.35 47.03 51.32
N ASP A 833 -4.30 47.15 50.50
CA ASP A 833 -3.00 46.51 50.76
C ASP A 833 -2.27 47.11 51.99
N GLU A 834 -2.48 48.39 52.30
CA GLU A 834 -2.04 49.05 53.54
C GLU A 834 -3.11 50.02 54.09
N SER A 835 -3.25 50.10 55.42
CA SER A 835 -3.97 51.20 56.10
C SER A 835 -3.43 51.43 57.53
N THR A 836 -3.98 52.43 58.24
CA THR A 836 -3.64 52.65 59.66
C THR A 836 -4.38 51.72 60.63
N THR A 837 -5.33 50.91 60.14
CA THR A 837 -6.19 50.03 60.92
C THR A 837 -6.01 48.56 60.47
N PRO A 838 -5.00 47.83 60.99
CA PRO A 838 -4.78 46.41 60.67
C PRO A 838 -5.86 45.50 61.27
N VAL A 839 -6.13 44.38 60.59
CA VAL A 839 -6.95 43.27 61.11
C VAL A 839 -6.03 42.11 61.46
N TYR A 840 -6.00 41.73 62.73
CA TYR A 840 -5.20 40.62 63.25
C TYR A 840 -5.92 39.29 63.04
N ARG A 841 -5.20 38.27 62.58
CA ARG A 841 -5.66 36.88 62.45
C ARG A 841 -5.09 36.07 63.61
N LEU A 842 -5.97 35.39 64.37
CA LEU A 842 -5.59 34.51 65.46
C LEU A 842 -6.15 33.11 65.25
N TYR A 843 -5.42 32.10 65.73
CA TYR A 843 -5.81 30.70 65.65
C TYR A 843 -5.80 30.03 67.03
N SER A 844 -6.76 29.14 67.27
CA SER A 844 -6.93 28.44 68.56
C SER A 844 -6.52 26.97 68.54
N GLY A 845 -6.07 26.46 67.38
CA GLY A 845 -5.92 25.02 67.14
C GLY A 845 -7.19 24.34 66.61
N THR A 846 -8.34 25.03 66.59
CA THR A 846 -9.59 24.54 65.98
C THR A 846 -10.39 25.60 65.22
N ASP A 847 -10.33 26.86 65.64
CA ASP A 847 -11.14 27.98 65.11
C ASP A 847 -10.28 29.23 64.87
N HIS A 848 -10.66 30.05 63.89
CA HIS A 848 -10.01 31.32 63.57
C HIS A 848 -10.79 32.53 64.14
N HIS A 849 -10.08 33.58 64.54
CA HIS A 849 -10.68 34.84 64.99
C HIS A 849 -9.98 36.05 64.37
N TYR A 850 -10.77 37.07 64.04
CA TYR A 850 -10.32 38.25 63.30
C TYR A 850 -10.76 39.54 64.01
N THR A 851 -9.81 40.43 64.30
CA THR A 851 -10.10 41.67 65.06
C THR A 851 -9.15 42.82 64.76
N THR A 852 -9.68 44.05 64.78
CA THR A 852 -8.91 45.30 64.80
C THR A 852 -8.46 45.70 66.21
N SER A 853 -8.96 45.03 67.25
CA SER A 853 -8.71 45.36 68.65
C SER A 853 -7.45 44.67 69.18
N THR A 854 -6.37 45.44 69.36
CA THR A 854 -5.15 44.97 70.02
C THR A 854 -5.41 44.43 71.43
N VAL A 855 -6.39 44.97 72.16
CA VAL A 855 -6.77 44.49 73.50
C VAL A 855 -7.47 43.13 73.46
N GLU A 856 -8.24 42.85 72.40
CA GLU A 856 -8.89 41.55 72.19
C GLU A 856 -7.85 40.49 71.78
N ARG A 857 -6.96 40.82 70.83
CA ARG A 857 -5.80 40.00 70.45
C ARG A 857 -4.92 39.68 71.65
N ASP A 858 -4.44 40.68 72.38
CA ASP A 858 -3.52 40.50 73.51
C ASP A 858 -4.16 39.64 74.63
N TYR A 859 -5.48 39.75 74.82
CA TYR A 859 -6.22 38.87 75.73
C TYR A 859 -6.29 37.42 75.23
N LEU A 860 -6.66 37.21 73.96
CA LEU A 860 -6.74 35.86 73.36
C LEU A 860 -5.39 35.14 73.41
N VAL A 861 -4.29 35.83 73.07
CA VAL A 861 -2.92 35.32 73.22
C VAL A 861 -2.61 34.98 74.69
N SER A 862 -3.03 35.82 75.64
CA SER A 862 -2.83 35.53 77.08
C SER A 862 -3.58 34.30 77.60
N VAL A 863 -4.60 33.81 76.89
CA VAL A 863 -5.34 32.58 77.19
C VAL A 863 -5.02 31.40 76.25
N GLY A 864 -4.00 31.54 75.39
CA GLY A 864 -3.42 30.44 74.62
C GLY A 864 -3.81 30.34 73.14
N TRP A 865 -4.28 31.42 72.52
CA TRP A 865 -4.37 31.52 71.06
C TRP A 865 -3.01 31.92 70.46
N ASP A 866 -2.71 31.43 69.26
CA ASP A 866 -1.57 31.87 68.47
C ASP A 866 -1.95 33.14 67.67
N ASP A 867 -1.06 34.14 67.67
CA ASP A 867 -1.16 35.36 66.87
C ASP A 867 -0.44 35.14 65.54
N GLU A 868 -1.19 35.02 64.44
CA GLU A 868 -0.63 34.84 63.10
C GLU A 868 -0.24 36.18 62.45
N GLY A 869 -0.47 37.31 63.13
CA GLY A 869 -0.13 38.66 62.69
C GLY A 869 -1.27 39.36 61.96
N VAL A 870 -0.92 40.29 61.06
CA VAL A 870 -1.89 41.06 60.27
C VAL A 870 -2.29 40.23 59.05
N GLY A 871 -3.57 39.89 58.93
CA GLY A 871 -4.11 39.18 57.78
C GLY A 871 -4.40 40.10 56.59
N TRP A 872 -4.90 41.31 56.88
CA TRP A 872 -5.23 42.38 55.93
C TRP A 872 -5.49 43.69 56.69
N TYR A 873 -5.84 44.76 55.98
CA TYR A 873 -6.17 46.05 56.56
C TYR A 873 -7.65 46.40 56.42
N SER A 874 -8.18 47.21 57.34
CA SER A 874 -9.50 47.84 57.23
C SER A 874 -9.40 49.08 56.34
N ASP A 875 -10.42 49.36 55.55
CA ASP A 875 -10.57 50.66 54.90
C ASP A 875 -10.79 51.77 55.94
N ASP A 876 -9.84 52.70 56.05
CA ASP A 876 -9.91 53.88 56.90
C ASP A 876 -10.96 54.90 56.40
N ALA A 877 -11.40 54.81 55.12
CA ALA A 877 -12.49 55.61 54.56
C ALA A 877 -13.90 55.01 54.84
N GLN A 878 -13.98 53.85 55.49
CA GLN A 878 -15.22 53.19 55.92
C GLN A 878 -16.19 52.90 54.77
N GLY A 879 -15.67 52.27 53.71
CA GLY A 879 -16.35 51.88 52.49
C GLY A 879 -17.56 51.00 52.71
N VAL A 880 -17.33 49.70 52.91
CA VAL A 880 -18.35 48.66 53.10
C VAL A 880 -18.18 48.06 54.50
N PRO A 881 -19.19 48.12 55.39
CA PRO A 881 -19.07 47.55 56.73
C PRO A 881 -19.05 46.03 56.70
N LEU A 882 -18.17 45.41 57.50
CA LEU A 882 -18.27 43.99 57.83
C LEU A 882 -18.89 43.81 59.21
N HIS A 883 -20.09 43.25 59.21
CA HIS A 883 -20.84 42.87 60.39
C HIS A 883 -20.19 41.64 61.03
N ARG A 884 -20.01 41.69 62.36
CA ARG A 884 -19.48 40.59 63.17
C ARG A 884 -20.60 39.96 63.98
N GLU A 885 -20.83 38.67 63.79
CA GLU A 885 -21.74 37.87 64.61
C GLU A 885 -20.98 36.81 65.40
N PHE A 886 -21.40 36.57 66.64
CA PHE A 886 -20.89 35.51 67.51
C PHE A 886 -21.95 34.43 67.73
N ASN A 887 -21.57 33.15 67.61
CA ASN A 887 -22.42 31.99 67.85
C ASN A 887 -22.26 31.50 69.30
N PRO A 888 -23.22 31.76 70.21
CA PRO A 888 -23.12 31.34 71.61
C PRO A 888 -23.29 29.83 71.84
N ASN A 889 -23.46 29.04 70.78
CA ASN A 889 -23.70 27.60 70.84
C ASN A 889 -22.47 26.75 70.49
N VAL A 890 -21.34 27.36 70.09
CA VAL A 890 -20.07 26.65 69.90
C VAL A 890 -19.48 26.31 71.28
N ASP A 891 -19.03 25.07 71.44
CA ASP A 891 -18.35 24.57 72.63
C ASP A 891 -16.91 24.18 72.25
N PRO A 892 -15.90 25.01 72.57
CA PRO A 892 -14.50 24.71 72.26
C PRO A 892 -13.96 23.39 72.83
N SER A 893 -14.70 22.72 73.73
CA SER A 893 -14.36 21.40 74.26
C SER A 893 -15.11 20.23 73.61
N ALA A 894 -16.08 20.49 72.73
CA ALA A 894 -16.88 19.47 72.06
C ALA A 894 -16.14 18.88 70.84
N PRO A 895 -16.21 17.56 70.59
CA PRO A 895 -15.46 16.92 69.50
C PRO A 895 -15.98 17.21 68.08
N PHE A 896 -17.13 17.88 67.92
CA PHE A 896 -17.81 18.11 66.63
C PHE A 896 -18.55 19.46 66.56
N ASN A 897 -18.18 20.44 67.40
CA ASN A 897 -18.83 21.77 67.47
C ASN A 897 -17.92 22.79 68.21
N ASN A 898 -16.64 22.82 67.83
CA ASN A 898 -15.55 23.55 68.48
C ASN A 898 -14.84 24.56 67.55
N SER A 899 -15.46 24.89 66.42
CA SER A 899 -15.09 25.99 65.53
C SER A 899 -16.32 26.66 64.92
N GLY A 900 -16.16 27.72 64.13
CA GLY A 900 -17.25 28.53 63.62
C GLY A 900 -17.91 29.42 64.70
N SER A 901 -17.12 29.88 65.69
CA SER A 901 -17.65 30.72 66.77
C SER A 901 -18.03 32.13 66.31
N HIS A 902 -17.49 32.60 65.18
CA HIS A 902 -17.73 33.93 64.63
C HIS A 902 -18.06 33.87 63.13
N ASN A 903 -18.83 34.85 62.67
CA ASN A 903 -19.08 35.13 61.25
C ASN A 903 -18.74 36.60 60.96
N TYR A 904 -18.28 36.86 59.74
CA TYR A 904 -17.96 38.19 59.24
C TYR A 904 -18.56 38.38 57.84
N THR A 905 -19.47 39.34 57.69
CA THR A 905 -20.22 39.50 56.44
C THR A 905 -20.52 40.95 56.06
N THR A 906 -20.50 41.22 54.77
CA THR A 906 -21.00 42.46 54.15
C THR A 906 -22.52 42.44 53.94
N SER A 907 -23.17 41.29 54.16
CA SER A 907 -24.61 41.09 53.93
C SER A 907 -25.44 41.40 55.18
N GLU A 908 -26.16 42.53 55.15
CA GLU A 908 -27.17 42.86 56.18
C GLU A 908 -28.23 41.76 56.35
N ALA A 909 -28.60 41.08 55.26
CA ALA A 909 -29.61 40.02 55.28
C ALA A 909 -29.10 38.74 55.94
N GLU A 910 -27.81 38.43 55.80
CA GLU A 910 -27.17 37.30 56.50
C GLU A 910 -27.06 37.57 58.00
N ARG A 911 -26.54 38.75 58.37
CA ARG A 911 -26.52 39.23 59.76
C ARG A 911 -27.90 39.12 60.41
N ASP A 912 -28.92 39.69 59.78
CA ASP A 912 -30.28 39.72 60.33
C ASP A 912 -30.88 38.30 60.44
N TYR A 913 -30.54 37.39 59.50
CA TYR A 913 -30.92 35.99 59.58
C TYR A 913 -30.22 35.24 60.72
N LEU A 914 -28.88 35.33 60.84
CA LEU A 914 -28.10 34.69 61.91
C LEU A 914 -28.57 35.15 63.30
N VAL A 915 -28.82 36.46 63.45
CA VAL A 915 -29.42 37.03 64.67
C VAL A 915 -30.81 36.46 64.95
N SER A 916 -31.66 36.31 63.92
CA SER A 916 -33.01 35.75 64.09
C SER A 916 -33.02 34.29 64.57
N ILE A 917 -31.97 33.52 64.28
CA ILE A 917 -31.80 32.12 64.72
C ILE A 917 -30.93 31.98 65.99
N GLY A 918 -30.52 33.08 66.61
CA GLY A 918 -29.93 33.10 67.96
C GLY A 918 -28.45 33.47 68.07
N TRP A 919 -27.81 33.94 66.99
CA TRP A 919 -26.47 34.53 67.06
C TRP A 919 -26.51 35.92 67.70
N ARG A 920 -25.40 36.37 68.28
CA ARG A 920 -25.22 37.73 68.81
C ARG A 920 -24.52 38.60 67.77
N TYR A 921 -25.22 39.59 67.21
CA TYR A 921 -24.55 40.67 66.47
C TYR A 921 -23.73 41.55 67.43
N GLU A 922 -22.49 41.82 67.07
CA GLU A 922 -21.52 42.51 67.92
C GLU A 922 -21.19 43.93 67.44
N GLY A 923 -21.57 44.27 66.20
CA GLY A 923 -21.25 45.53 65.55
C GLY A 923 -20.49 45.33 64.25
N VAL A 924 -19.86 46.40 63.76
CA VAL A 924 -18.94 46.34 62.61
C VAL A 924 -17.54 46.02 63.11
N GLY A 925 -16.91 44.96 62.60
CA GLY A 925 -15.56 44.55 63.00
C GLY A 925 -14.45 45.34 62.29
N TRP A 926 -14.64 45.58 61.00
CA TRP A 926 -13.80 46.43 60.14
C TRP A 926 -14.59 46.82 58.87
N TYR A 927 -13.95 47.51 57.94
CA TYR A 927 -14.53 47.91 56.66
C TYR A 927 -13.69 47.39 55.48
N GLY A 928 -14.36 47.00 54.40
CA GLY A 928 -13.75 46.82 53.07
C GLY A 928 -13.91 48.06 52.20
N MET A 929 -13.30 48.06 51.02
CA MET A 929 -13.39 49.12 50.01
C MET A 929 -14.72 49.05 49.23
N LYS A 930 -14.97 50.06 48.37
CA LYS A 930 -16.28 50.45 47.84
C LYS A 930 -16.37 50.37 46.32
#